data_AF-A0A6P8KJ93-F1
#
_entry.id   AF-A0A6P8KJ93-F1
#
_cell.length_a   1.000
_cell.length_b   1.000
_cell.length_c   1.000
_cell.angle_alpha   90.00
_cell.angle_beta   90.00
_cell.angle_gamma   90.00
#
_symmetry.space_group_name_H-M   'P 1'
#
loop_
_entity.id
_entity.type
_entity.pdbx_description
1 polymer ?
#
loop_
_entity_poly.entity_id
_entity_poly.type
_entity_poly.pdbx_seq_one_letter_code
_entity_poly.pdbx_strand_id
1 'polypeptide(L)'
;MSAAGRSEDDPGQSPLVDQEPDPGQSTPAVAEIAASSIRSGLAELELRSSQVLQRLENVKVSSTPENPNPVENEEEAGERVTSEDLLPAKHRVPSDILKSLEQLVSYTDSDDDPEFPLPALDDVSHLALISHSIVAYLSHLDRQQLLRVTNSISGDATRWLGTLFHFAHPASSFHADNADAVLRTVRLAIVARCPGYLEGGIPALAQPTFYISENTTPMRLHYACRQLGIPLEAIKVIPEHSQSGTMDVTLLQKQIQQDVGNNRTPLLVVADIGASLCGYVDNLLRLRDVCKAHNMWLHASGHGLAALVCAQNQGHVEEVLHSMALNLGSWLGVPSLPIVLLHRPLQNSALSAFESDPILSRRLNALSLWTSLQALGRKAIAERLHVAFQTCSILFEIASKCEGIRVLSHTPGAQTGASLSDVIQNPFDVQALFDAAAPVVAYQFDGSTTIPLGGSGSSAAAASADRETAEGLKPLEKINNASYFDRLNSWLGQILQRDCPNFDFEVIEHPTHGSCIRYCPLELGLGEQPPSSENLESFAQSLDAHVDILRATIKHKARFIHLVERSEVLRLVPLPEWAGMGGVRFVPEGWESLLTDQAKTELNKLNIDLVEALKSTDNAFSLGEGTDGLICVRFGMVTHETEVEELLDLVVTVGKSVQENSRVLDTMSEIVKKGIEAVTADLQRESEEKLWQEGILRHVPVVGRVFNWWSPPAKESGIKGRSLNLTQGVVESTENIYKYHMQMTGATAHQLPANRSPPTPMVQTPVGAPASPPVFPTVEPVPGNGNGSGTSEGTPVQSGEASGSMPAAPVATPSAAPTQNHVDHARTVSQSSAASSSVPELVAASSAINNN
;
A
#
# COMPACT_ATOMS: atom_id res chain seq x y z
N MET A 1 47.23 73.67 20.17
CA MET A 1 47.86 75.01 20.25
C MET A 1 47.43 75.82 19.03
N SER A 2 47.81 77.12 18.96
CA SER A 2 47.43 78.12 17.93
C SER A 2 47.46 77.61 16.47
N ALA A 3 46.59 78.00 15.53
CA ALA A 3 45.76 79.22 15.27
C ALA A 3 46.39 80.28 14.33
N ALA A 4 45.50 80.99 13.61
CA ALA A 4 45.71 82.00 12.54
C ALA A 4 46.19 81.47 11.16
N GLY A 5 45.77 82.01 10.00
CA GLY A 5 44.59 82.86 9.72
C GLY A 5 44.84 84.00 8.71
N ARG A 6 43.85 84.25 7.82
CA ARG A 6 43.76 85.36 6.82
C ARG A 6 44.85 85.35 5.70
N SER A 7 44.77 86.11 4.61
CA SER A 7 43.67 86.57 3.71
C SER A 7 44.31 87.32 2.51
N GLU A 8 43.67 88.01 1.55
CA GLU A 8 42.28 88.37 1.12
C GLU A 8 42.39 88.75 -0.40
N ASP A 9 41.35 88.64 -1.24
CA ASP A 9 41.03 89.54 -2.42
C ASP A 9 40.07 88.94 -3.48
N ASP A 10 39.02 89.69 -3.82
CA ASP A 10 38.18 89.63 -5.05
C ASP A 10 37.68 91.06 -5.33
N PRO A 11 37.64 91.52 -6.60
CA PRO A 11 36.35 91.96 -7.12
C PRO A 11 36.13 91.65 -8.61
N GLY A 12 35.10 90.87 -8.92
CA GLY A 12 34.71 90.55 -10.29
C GLY A 12 33.95 91.65 -11.05
N GLN A 13 33.76 91.43 -12.37
CA GLN A 13 32.68 92.04 -13.16
C GLN A 13 32.25 91.13 -14.31
N SER A 14 30.94 91.00 -14.49
CA SER A 14 30.23 90.35 -15.60
C SER A 14 30.12 91.31 -16.82
N PRO A 15 29.61 90.92 -18.02
CA PRO A 15 28.83 89.72 -18.36
C PRO A 15 29.21 89.00 -19.68
N LEU A 16 28.51 87.90 -20.01
CA LEU A 16 27.73 87.75 -21.27
C LEU A 16 27.09 86.36 -21.46
N VAL A 17 25.85 86.36 -21.97
CA VAL A 17 25.11 85.29 -22.68
C VAL A 17 24.75 84.00 -21.91
N ASP A 18 23.45 83.84 -21.70
CA ASP A 18 22.80 82.57 -21.35
C ASP A 18 22.77 81.58 -22.52
N GLN A 19 22.86 80.29 -22.22
CA GLN A 19 22.33 79.20 -23.05
C GLN A 19 21.54 78.24 -22.17
N GLU A 20 20.26 78.05 -22.49
CA GLU A 20 19.37 77.14 -21.76
C GLU A 20 19.73 75.67 -22.03
N PRO A 21 19.90 74.83 -20.98
CA PRO A 21 19.86 73.38 -21.13
C PRO A 21 18.42 72.85 -21.01
N ASP A 22 18.05 72.07 -22.02
CA ASP A 22 16.77 71.38 -22.26
C ASP A 22 16.07 70.82 -20.98
N PRO A 23 14.78 71.16 -20.71
CA PRO A 23 14.03 70.67 -19.55
C PRO A 23 13.52 69.23 -19.74
N GLY A 24 14.44 68.30 -20.02
CA GLY A 24 14.12 67.01 -20.68
C GLY A 24 14.56 65.72 -20.01
N GLN A 25 15.28 65.73 -18.86
CA GLN A 25 15.73 64.49 -18.20
C GLN A 25 15.51 64.49 -16.69
N SER A 26 14.37 63.94 -16.26
CA SER A 26 14.17 63.52 -14.88
C SER A 26 14.97 62.24 -14.59
N THR A 27 15.78 62.26 -13.53
CA THR A 27 16.31 61.02 -12.94
C THR A 27 15.13 60.16 -12.47
N PRO A 28 15.11 58.84 -12.75
CA PRO A 28 14.03 57.98 -12.27
C PRO A 28 14.10 57.92 -10.74
N ALA A 29 13.16 58.59 -10.07
CA ALA A 29 13.01 58.47 -8.63
C ALA A 29 12.72 57.01 -8.30
N VAL A 30 13.58 56.39 -7.47
CA VAL A 30 13.30 55.06 -6.92
C VAL A 30 12.04 55.21 -6.08
N ALA A 31 10.94 54.62 -6.55
CA ALA A 31 9.66 54.68 -5.86
C ALA A 31 9.77 53.91 -4.54
N GLU A 32 9.97 54.64 -3.45
CA GLU A 32 10.08 54.09 -2.11
C GLU A 32 8.70 53.58 -1.67
N ILE A 33 8.44 52.30 -1.97
CA ILE A 33 7.16 51.65 -1.67
C ILE A 33 6.95 51.71 -0.16
N ALA A 34 5.98 52.53 0.27
CA ALA A 34 5.73 52.78 1.68
C ALA A 34 5.53 51.46 2.44
N ALA A 35 6.19 51.32 3.60
CA ALA A 35 6.13 50.08 4.40
C ALA A 35 4.71 49.73 4.90
N SER A 36 3.73 50.64 4.80
CA SER A 36 2.30 50.34 4.93
C SER A 36 1.74 49.51 3.77
N SER A 37 2.11 49.82 2.52
CA SER A 37 1.69 49.10 1.32
C SER A 37 2.25 47.67 1.28
N ILE A 38 3.55 47.49 1.61
CA ILE A 38 4.16 46.15 1.69
C ILE A 38 3.47 45.30 2.78
N ARG A 39 3.20 45.86 3.96
CA ARG A 39 2.45 45.16 5.02
C ARG A 39 1.02 44.81 4.60
N SER A 40 0.33 45.71 3.90
CA SER A 40 -1.02 45.43 3.37
C SER A 40 -1.02 44.31 2.32
N GLY A 41 -0.04 44.31 1.42
CA GLY A 41 0.09 43.28 0.38
C GLY A 41 0.48 41.91 0.93
N LEU A 42 1.35 41.86 1.96
CA LEU A 42 1.69 40.63 2.65
C LEU A 42 0.49 40.06 3.42
N ALA A 43 -0.26 40.89 4.15
CA ALA A 43 -1.46 40.45 4.88
C ALA A 43 -2.59 40.00 3.94
N GLU A 44 -2.72 40.61 2.75
CA GLU A 44 -3.66 40.15 1.73
C GLU A 44 -3.21 38.82 1.08
N LEU A 45 -1.91 38.65 0.84
CA LEU A 45 -1.34 37.40 0.31
C LEU A 45 -1.47 36.25 1.31
N GLU A 46 -1.22 36.51 2.59
CA GLU A 46 -1.47 35.63 3.72
C GLU A 46 -2.95 35.20 3.72
N LEU A 47 -3.88 36.15 3.84
CA LEU A 47 -5.32 35.87 3.86
C LEU A 47 -5.80 35.06 2.64
N ARG A 48 -5.36 35.41 1.42
CA ARG A 48 -5.74 34.69 0.20
C ARG A 48 -5.11 33.29 0.12
N SER A 49 -3.86 33.11 0.57
CA SER A 49 -3.22 31.79 0.62
C SER A 49 -3.92 30.89 1.63
N SER A 50 -4.20 31.39 2.84
CA SER A 50 -4.97 30.68 3.87
C SER A 50 -6.34 30.23 3.35
N GLN A 51 -7.07 31.11 2.65
CA GLN A 51 -8.38 30.80 2.08
C GLN A 51 -8.35 29.73 0.97
N VAL A 52 -7.20 29.51 0.31
CA VAL A 52 -7.03 28.43 -0.67
C VAL A 52 -6.61 27.13 0.01
N LEU A 53 -5.67 27.18 0.97
CA LEU A 53 -5.28 26.02 1.78
C LEU A 53 -6.50 25.44 2.51
N GLN A 54 -7.28 26.27 3.20
CA GLN A 54 -8.51 25.87 3.88
C GLN A 54 -9.56 25.28 2.94
N ARG A 55 -9.60 25.64 1.65
CA ARG A 55 -10.50 24.99 0.68
C ARG A 55 -10.00 23.60 0.32
N LEU A 56 -8.70 23.46 0.06
CA LEU A 56 -8.05 22.19 -0.28
C LEU A 56 -8.09 21.19 0.88
N GLU A 57 -8.00 21.67 2.13
CA GLU A 57 -8.26 20.88 3.35
C GLU A 57 -9.72 20.43 3.45
N ASN A 58 -10.68 21.33 3.18
CA ASN A 58 -12.12 21.06 3.38
C ASN A 58 -12.82 20.32 2.22
N VAL A 59 -12.09 19.86 1.18
CA VAL A 59 -12.67 19.17 -0.01
C VAL A 59 -13.55 17.97 0.36
N LYS A 60 -13.34 17.34 1.53
CA LYS A 60 -14.08 16.12 1.96
C LYS A 60 -14.84 16.22 3.29
N VAL A 61 -15.08 17.43 3.83
CA VAL A 61 -15.81 17.59 5.11
C VAL A 61 -17.34 17.70 4.94
N SER A 62 -17.85 18.02 3.74
CA SER A 62 -19.28 18.31 3.52
C SER A 62 -20.11 17.13 2.99
N SER A 63 -20.26 16.06 3.77
CA SER A 63 -21.02 14.84 3.40
C SER A 63 -22.52 14.88 3.75
N THR A 64 -23.26 15.94 3.36
CA THR A 64 -24.74 15.97 3.41
C THR A 64 -25.34 16.74 2.23
N PRO A 65 -26.01 16.06 1.27
CA PRO A 65 -26.73 16.76 0.20
C PRO A 65 -28.12 17.24 0.67
N GLU A 66 -28.22 18.49 1.14
CA GLU A 66 -29.52 19.18 1.18
C GLU A 66 -29.95 19.51 -0.26
N ASN A 67 -31.05 18.92 -0.72
CA ASN A 67 -31.58 19.10 -2.08
C ASN A 67 -31.89 20.58 -2.44
N PRO A 68 -31.25 21.16 -3.46
CA PRO A 68 -31.83 22.23 -4.27
C PRO A 68 -32.73 21.62 -5.35
N ASN A 69 -33.84 22.29 -5.68
CA ASN A 69 -34.75 21.78 -6.72
C ASN A 69 -34.10 21.81 -8.13
N PRO A 70 -34.42 20.86 -9.02
CA PRO A 70 -33.90 20.84 -10.38
C PRO A 70 -34.51 21.99 -11.21
N VAL A 71 -33.67 22.77 -11.88
CA VAL A 71 -34.09 23.81 -12.83
C VAL A 71 -33.24 23.72 -14.10
N GLU A 72 -33.90 23.28 -15.17
CA GLU A 72 -33.68 23.60 -16.60
C GLU A 72 -32.28 23.37 -17.22
N ASN A 73 -32.23 22.29 -18.02
CA ASN A 73 -31.40 22.04 -19.20
C ASN A 73 -30.51 23.19 -19.73
N GLU A 74 -29.20 22.95 -19.81
CA GLU A 74 -28.35 23.43 -20.91
C GLU A 74 -27.60 22.25 -21.54
N GLU A 75 -27.33 22.33 -22.85
CA GLU A 75 -26.79 21.22 -23.66
C GLU A 75 -25.25 21.18 -23.64
N GLU A 76 -24.63 20.59 -22.61
CA GLU A 76 -23.19 20.29 -22.67
C GLU A 76 -22.93 19.06 -23.56
N ALA A 77 -22.54 19.34 -24.81
CA ALA A 77 -22.07 18.33 -25.74
C ALA A 77 -20.75 17.72 -25.23
N GLY A 78 -20.68 16.40 -25.15
CA GLY A 78 -19.49 15.67 -24.70
C GLY A 78 -18.33 15.76 -25.69
N GLU A 79 -17.54 16.84 -25.60
CA GLU A 79 -16.20 16.90 -26.19
C GLU A 79 -15.30 15.86 -25.50
N ARG A 80 -15.21 14.67 -26.08
CA ARG A 80 -14.15 13.71 -25.75
C ARG A 80 -12.81 14.38 -26.01
N VAL A 81 -12.08 14.70 -24.95
CA VAL A 81 -10.72 15.24 -25.03
C VAL A 81 -9.84 14.24 -25.78
N THR A 82 -9.55 14.57 -27.04
CA THR A 82 -8.57 13.86 -27.86
C THR A 82 -7.18 14.32 -27.44
N SER A 83 -6.17 13.45 -27.58
CA SER A 83 -4.83 13.67 -27.03
C SER A 83 -3.97 14.67 -27.82
N GLU A 84 -4.53 15.83 -28.16
CA GLU A 84 -3.86 17.00 -28.76
C GLU A 84 -4.08 18.29 -27.93
N ASP A 85 -4.47 18.17 -26.65
CA ASP A 85 -4.79 19.28 -25.74
C ASP A 85 -3.55 20.12 -25.37
N LEU A 86 -3.20 21.04 -26.26
CA LEU A 86 -2.30 22.16 -26.02
C LEU A 86 -2.89 23.14 -24.99
N LEU A 87 -2.04 24.03 -24.45
CA LEU A 87 -2.43 25.12 -23.53
C LEU A 87 -3.75 25.80 -23.98
N PRO A 88 -4.84 25.75 -23.18
CA PRO A 88 -6.17 26.14 -23.64
C PRO A 88 -6.25 27.53 -24.25
N ALA A 89 -6.77 27.62 -25.47
CA ALA A 89 -6.90 28.88 -26.21
C ALA A 89 -7.95 29.85 -25.62
N LYS A 90 -8.81 29.37 -24.70
CA LYS A 90 -9.79 30.18 -23.95
C LYS A 90 -9.23 30.50 -22.56
N HIS A 91 -9.34 31.76 -22.14
CA HIS A 91 -9.02 32.18 -20.77
C HIS A 91 -9.96 31.50 -19.76
N ARG A 92 -9.40 30.86 -18.73
CA ARG A 92 -10.12 30.36 -17.55
C ARG A 92 -9.96 31.34 -16.38
N VAL A 93 -11.00 31.52 -15.57
CA VAL A 93 -10.91 32.37 -14.36
C VAL A 93 -10.15 31.58 -13.28
N PRO A 94 -9.38 32.23 -12.37
CA PRO A 94 -8.64 31.51 -11.33
C PRO A 94 -9.49 30.60 -10.44
N SER A 95 -10.78 30.89 -10.26
CA SER A 95 -11.75 29.99 -9.61
C SER A 95 -11.85 28.64 -10.29
N ASP A 96 -11.82 28.61 -11.62
CA ASP A 96 -12.10 27.43 -12.43
C ASP A 96 -10.83 26.59 -12.59
N ILE A 97 -9.67 27.26 -12.56
CA ILE A 97 -8.35 26.63 -12.46
C ILE A 97 -8.19 25.97 -11.08
N LEU A 98 -8.60 26.63 -9.99
CA LEU A 98 -8.60 26.03 -8.65
C LEU A 98 -9.58 24.85 -8.56
N LYS A 99 -10.79 24.96 -9.12
CA LYS A 99 -11.70 23.81 -9.25
C LYS A 99 -11.11 22.65 -10.07
N SER A 100 -10.37 22.95 -11.14
CA SER A 100 -9.66 21.90 -11.91
C SER A 100 -8.56 21.24 -11.07
N LEU A 101 -7.90 21.97 -10.16
CA LEU A 101 -6.92 21.43 -9.23
C LEU A 101 -7.58 20.60 -8.11
N GLU A 102 -8.68 21.10 -7.53
CA GLU A 102 -9.52 20.36 -6.57
C GLU A 102 -10.01 19.04 -7.20
N GLN A 103 -10.47 19.08 -8.46
CA GLN A 103 -10.83 17.89 -9.24
C GLN A 103 -9.64 16.93 -9.41
N LEU A 104 -8.47 17.40 -9.84
CA LEU A 104 -7.27 16.58 -10.01
C LEU A 104 -6.77 15.95 -8.70
N VAL A 105 -6.97 16.59 -7.55
CA VAL A 105 -6.65 16.02 -6.22
C VAL A 105 -7.71 15.00 -5.77
N SER A 106 -8.96 15.18 -6.21
CA SER A 106 -10.07 14.26 -5.89
C SER A 106 -10.17 13.02 -6.79
N TYR A 107 -9.48 12.98 -7.93
CA TYR A 107 -9.69 11.97 -8.97
C TYR A 107 -8.95 10.66 -8.66
N THR A 108 -9.69 9.63 -8.27
CA THR A 108 -9.27 8.22 -8.30
C THR A 108 -9.89 7.54 -9.53
N ASP A 109 -9.14 6.63 -10.17
CA ASP A 109 -9.61 5.91 -11.37
C ASP A 109 -10.62 4.78 -11.05
N SER A 110 -10.98 4.58 -9.77
CA SER A 110 -12.02 3.64 -9.34
C SER A 110 -12.88 4.19 -8.18
N ASP A 111 -14.12 3.68 -8.08
CA ASP A 111 -15.05 3.94 -6.98
C ASP A 111 -14.68 3.21 -5.67
N ASP A 112 -13.71 2.29 -5.71
CA ASP A 112 -13.26 1.45 -4.57
C ASP A 112 -11.94 1.94 -3.93
N ASP A 113 -11.23 2.90 -4.54
CA ASP A 113 -9.95 3.42 -4.04
C ASP A 113 -10.12 4.31 -2.79
N PRO A 114 -9.17 4.27 -1.83
CA PRO A 114 -9.24 5.09 -0.63
C PRO A 114 -9.13 6.57 -0.97
N GLU A 115 -10.06 7.35 -0.42
CA GLU A 115 -10.04 8.80 -0.54
C GLU A 115 -8.72 9.39 0.00
N PHE A 116 -8.09 10.29 -0.77
CA PHE A 116 -6.95 11.11 -0.32
C PHE A 116 -7.40 12.53 0.10
N PRO A 117 -7.94 12.75 1.33
CA PRO A 117 -8.03 14.09 1.88
C PRO A 117 -6.64 14.61 2.21
N LEU A 118 -6.41 15.92 2.06
CA LEU A 118 -5.22 16.54 2.62
C LEU A 118 -5.37 16.65 4.14
N PRO A 119 -4.37 16.24 4.94
CA PRO A 119 -4.43 16.31 6.40
C PRO A 119 -4.47 17.76 6.88
N ALA A 120 -5.15 17.97 8.03
CA ALA A 120 -5.28 19.29 8.63
C ALA A 120 -3.91 19.80 9.14
N LEU A 121 -3.60 21.07 8.84
CA LEU A 121 -2.32 21.69 9.18
C LEU A 121 -2.34 22.35 10.56
N ASP A 122 -1.25 22.23 11.33
CA ASP A 122 -1.04 23.07 12.52
C ASP A 122 -0.62 24.50 12.13
N ASP A 123 -0.74 25.46 13.06
CA ASP A 123 -0.41 26.88 12.81
C ASP A 123 1.01 27.07 12.25
N VAL A 124 1.95 26.22 12.64
CA VAL A 124 3.36 26.25 12.23
C VAL A 124 3.53 25.73 10.80
N SER A 125 2.79 24.70 10.43
CA SER A 125 2.74 24.11 9.09
C SER A 125 2.07 25.05 8.09
N HIS A 126 0.95 25.64 8.49
CA HIS A 126 0.25 26.66 7.71
C HIS A 126 1.14 27.89 7.48
N LEU A 127 1.87 28.36 8.50
CA LEU A 127 2.89 29.41 8.38
C LEU A 127 4.06 28.99 7.47
N ALA A 128 4.51 27.74 7.51
CA ALA A 128 5.57 27.22 6.64
C ALA A 128 5.15 27.24 5.16
N LEU A 129 3.90 26.89 4.84
CA LEU A 129 3.37 26.97 3.48
C LEU A 129 3.21 28.41 3.00
N ILE A 130 2.60 29.29 3.81
CA ILE A 130 2.45 30.73 3.47
C ILE A 130 3.81 31.41 3.27
N SER A 131 4.84 30.96 4.00
CA SER A 131 6.21 31.45 3.81
C SER A 131 6.70 31.26 2.37
N HIS A 132 6.28 30.23 1.64
CA HIS A 132 6.65 30.05 0.22
C HIS A 132 5.97 31.07 -0.71
N SER A 133 4.70 31.43 -0.46
CA SER A 133 4.04 32.56 -1.13
C SER A 133 4.83 33.85 -0.90
N ILE A 134 5.33 34.07 0.33
CA ILE A 134 6.16 35.23 0.68
C ILE A 134 7.53 35.18 -0.02
N VAL A 135 8.18 34.01 -0.16
CA VAL A 135 9.43 33.87 -0.96
C VAL A 135 9.19 34.29 -2.41
N ALA A 136 8.09 33.83 -3.03
CA ALA A 136 7.75 34.19 -4.40
C ALA A 136 7.53 35.70 -4.58
N TYR A 137 6.84 36.34 -3.63
CA TYR A 137 6.67 37.80 -3.63
C TYR A 137 8.01 38.54 -3.46
N LEU A 138 8.77 38.23 -2.41
CA LEU A 138 10.04 38.90 -2.08
C LEU A 138 11.14 38.70 -3.15
N SER A 139 11.07 37.65 -3.97
CA SER A 139 12.00 37.42 -5.10
C SER A 139 12.02 38.56 -6.15
N HIS A 140 11.01 39.43 -6.13
CA HIS A 140 10.90 40.64 -6.97
C HIS A 140 11.66 41.86 -6.43
N LEU A 141 12.19 41.81 -5.19
CA LEU A 141 13.07 42.86 -4.66
C LEU A 141 14.33 43.02 -5.50
N ASP A 142 14.92 44.23 -5.49
CA ASP A 142 16.22 44.47 -6.11
C ASP A 142 17.31 43.60 -5.46
N ARG A 143 18.37 43.29 -6.21
CA ARG A 143 19.42 42.36 -5.78
C ARG A 143 20.11 42.77 -4.46
N GLN A 144 20.23 44.06 -4.14
CA GLN A 144 20.84 44.54 -2.90
C GLN A 144 19.88 44.51 -1.70
N GLN A 145 18.58 44.72 -1.90
CA GLN A 145 17.58 44.44 -0.86
C GLN A 145 17.46 42.93 -0.61
N LEU A 146 17.31 42.15 -1.68
CA LEU A 146 17.13 40.70 -1.65
C LEU A 146 18.29 39.98 -0.95
N LEU A 147 19.54 40.37 -1.25
CA LEU A 147 20.73 39.83 -0.56
C LEU A 147 20.80 40.22 0.92
N ARG A 148 20.43 41.44 1.30
CA ARG A 148 20.40 41.85 2.72
C ARG A 148 19.39 41.04 3.52
N VAL A 149 18.18 40.86 2.99
CA VAL A 149 17.12 40.06 3.61
C VAL A 149 17.55 38.59 3.72
N THR A 150 18.04 38.00 2.62
CA THR A 150 18.48 36.59 2.57
C THR A 150 19.63 36.33 3.55
N ASN A 151 20.63 37.21 3.61
CA ASN A 151 21.78 37.06 4.51
C ASN A 151 21.39 37.23 5.99
N SER A 152 20.41 38.09 6.32
CA SER A 152 19.91 38.21 7.70
C SER A 152 19.18 36.93 8.13
N ILE A 153 18.20 36.49 7.35
CA ILE A 153 17.40 35.29 7.63
C ILE A 153 18.29 34.05 7.74
N SER A 154 19.17 33.85 6.75
CA SER A 154 20.08 32.70 6.73
C SER A 154 21.12 32.78 7.86
N GLY A 155 21.64 33.97 8.19
CA GLY A 155 22.58 34.18 9.29
C GLY A 155 21.96 34.00 10.68
N ASP A 156 20.67 34.32 10.84
CA ASP A 156 19.92 34.04 12.06
C ASP A 156 19.67 32.54 12.20
N ALA A 157 19.12 31.90 11.16
CA ALA A 157 18.88 30.45 11.14
C ALA A 157 20.18 29.66 11.39
N THR A 158 21.29 30.03 10.74
CA THR A 158 22.61 29.39 10.94
C THR A 158 23.06 29.45 12.40
N ARG A 159 22.89 30.61 13.07
CA ARG A 159 23.26 30.78 14.48
C ARG A 159 22.34 30.03 15.44
N TRP A 160 21.03 30.01 15.17
CA TRP A 160 20.07 29.24 15.95
C TRP A 160 20.36 27.74 15.83
N LEU A 161 20.60 27.25 14.62
CA LEU A 161 20.91 25.84 14.37
C LEU A 161 22.22 25.39 15.04
N GLY A 162 23.31 26.18 14.96
CA GLY A 162 24.53 25.85 15.72
C GLY A 162 24.32 25.82 17.24
N THR A 163 23.40 26.64 17.75
CA THR A 163 23.03 26.66 19.18
C THR A 163 22.14 25.47 19.56
N LEU A 164 21.28 24.99 18.65
CA LEU A 164 20.41 23.82 18.85
C LEU A 164 21.16 22.49 18.67
N PHE A 165 22.12 22.42 17.75
CA PHE A 165 22.86 21.20 17.40
C PHE A 165 24.29 21.15 17.98
N HIS A 166 24.58 22.01 18.96
CA HIS A 166 25.85 22.02 19.70
C HIS A 166 27.08 22.07 18.77
N PHE A 167 27.01 22.93 17.75
CA PHE A 167 27.99 23.08 16.68
C PHE A 167 28.53 24.51 16.69
N ALA A 168 29.75 24.72 17.20
CA ALA A 168 30.33 26.05 17.27
C ALA A 168 30.81 26.55 15.88
N HIS A 169 30.69 27.86 15.66
CA HIS A 169 31.07 28.53 14.41
C HIS A 169 30.48 27.87 13.14
N PRO A 170 29.17 27.61 13.07
CA PRO A 170 28.56 26.90 11.94
C PRO A 170 28.58 27.72 10.64
N ALA A 171 28.69 27.02 9.53
CA ALA A 171 28.14 27.44 8.23
C ALA A 171 26.95 26.53 7.88
N SER A 172 26.00 27.00 7.09
CA SER A 172 24.89 26.17 6.62
C SER A 172 24.50 26.45 5.17
N SER A 173 23.82 25.47 4.56
CA SER A 173 23.16 25.64 3.27
C SER A 173 21.81 24.90 3.25
N PHE A 174 20.84 25.46 2.53
CA PHE A 174 19.43 25.09 2.59
C PHE A 174 18.99 24.53 1.24
N HIS A 175 18.61 23.26 1.20
CA HIS A 175 18.36 22.49 -0.02
C HIS A 175 16.91 22.01 -0.08
N ALA A 176 16.41 21.73 -1.28
CA ALA A 176 15.07 21.16 -1.45
C ALA A 176 15.04 19.65 -1.11
N ASP A 177 16.14 18.94 -1.37
CA ASP A 177 16.26 17.50 -1.14
C ASP A 177 17.62 17.11 -0.52
N ASN A 178 17.66 15.93 0.09
CA ASN A 178 18.85 15.32 0.66
C ASN A 178 19.96 15.04 -0.38
N ALA A 179 19.62 14.73 -1.63
CA ALA A 179 20.60 14.50 -2.69
C ALA A 179 21.39 15.77 -3.05
N ASP A 180 20.77 16.95 -3.00
CA ASP A 180 21.45 18.24 -3.16
C ASP A 180 22.33 18.59 -1.95
N ALA A 181 21.88 18.26 -0.72
CA ALA A 181 22.70 18.39 0.49
C ALA A 181 23.94 17.46 0.45
N VAL A 182 23.81 16.24 -0.08
CA VAL A 182 24.93 15.30 -0.29
C VAL A 182 25.84 15.79 -1.43
N LEU A 183 25.29 16.29 -2.55
CA LEU A 183 26.06 16.93 -3.62
C LEU A 183 26.87 18.13 -3.09
N ARG A 184 26.28 18.96 -2.21
CA ARG A 184 26.99 20.05 -1.55
C ARG A 184 28.09 19.53 -0.61
N THR A 185 27.82 18.47 0.14
CA THR A 185 28.81 17.81 1.01
C THR A 185 30.02 17.30 0.22
N VAL A 186 29.79 16.64 -0.93
CA VAL A 186 30.87 16.19 -1.82
C VAL A 186 31.66 17.38 -2.36
N ARG A 187 31.00 18.48 -2.79
CA ARG A 187 31.69 19.70 -3.22
C ARG A 187 32.57 20.32 -2.11
N LEU A 188 32.08 20.36 -0.87
CA LEU A 188 32.86 20.83 0.29
C LEU A 188 34.07 19.93 0.57
N ALA A 189 33.89 18.61 0.55
CA ALA A 189 34.98 17.65 0.72
C ALA A 189 36.05 17.80 -0.38
N ILE A 190 35.64 17.94 -1.65
CA ILE A 190 36.55 18.20 -2.78
C ILE A 190 37.37 19.46 -2.52
N VAL A 191 36.74 20.61 -2.21
CA VAL A 191 37.49 21.87 -2.02
C VAL A 191 38.36 21.86 -0.77
N ALA A 192 37.99 21.11 0.27
CA ALA A 192 38.81 20.92 1.46
C ALA A 192 40.08 20.07 1.21
N ARG A 193 40.05 19.16 0.23
CA ARG A 193 41.09 18.12 0.05
C ARG A 193 41.86 18.17 -1.27
N CYS A 194 41.28 18.74 -2.32
CA CYS A 194 41.80 18.79 -3.69
C CYS A 194 42.10 20.26 -4.08
N PRO A 195 43.18 20.87 -3.58
CA PRO A 195 43.57 22.23 -3.98
C PRO A 195 43.85 22.28 -5.49
N GLY A 196 43.42 23.35 -6.15
CA GLY A 196 43.49 23.47 -7.61
C GLY A 196 42.30 22.88 -8.36
N TYR A 197 41.32 22.26 -7.68
CA TYR A 197 40.09 21.76 -8.34
C TYR A 197 39.24 22.87 -8.98
N LEU A 198 39.25 24.08 -8.42
CA LEU A 198 38.41 25.18 -8.90
C LEU A 198 38.96 25.81 -10.19
N GLU A 199 40.27 25.76 -10.38
CA GLU A 199 41.00 26.26 -11.53
C GLU A 199 41.26 25.15 -12.58
N GLY A 200 41.50 23.92 -12.13
CA GLY A 200 41.87 22.77 -12.95
C GLY A 200 40.74 21.78 -13.26
N GLY A 201 39.59 21.87 -12.58
CA GLY A 201 38.41 21.04 -12.80
C GLY A 201 38.62 19.55 -12.51
N ILE A 202 37.87 18.69 -13.22
CA ILE A 202 37.91 17.22 -13.06
C ILE A 202 39.34 16.64 -13.23
N PRO A 203 40.22 17.12 -14.14
CA PRO A 203 41.63 16.68 -14.20
C PRO A 203 42.44 16.85 -12.90
N ALA A 204 42.07 17.78 -12.01
CA ALA A 204 42.71 17.95 -10.70
C ALA A 204 42.10 17.03 -9.60
N LEU A 205 41.03 16.29 -9.92
CA LEU A 205 40.31 15.40 -9.00
C LEU A 205 40.90 13.98 -9.08
N ALA A 206 41.94 13.73 -8.27
CA ALA A 206 42.79 12.52 -8.33
C ALA A 206 42.08 11.21 -7.87
N GLN A 207 41.17 10.71 -8.71
CA GLN A 207 40.36 9.49 -8.52
C GLN A 207 39.76 9.40 -7.09
N PRO A 208 38.73 10.18 -6.78
CA PRO A 208 38.18 10.27 -5.43
C PRO A 208 37.50 8.96 -5.03
N THR A 209 37.46 8.68 -3.72
CA THR A 209 36.68 7.58 -3.15
C THR A 209 35.83 8.04 -1.97
N PHE A 210 34.62 7.50 -1.91
CA PHE A 210 33.56 7.80 -0.95
C PHE A 210 33.17 6.51 -0.23
N TYR A 211 32.98 6.54 1.08
CA TYR A 211 32.81 5.35 1.91
C TYR A 211 31.50 5.44 2.69
N ILE A 212 30.70 4.39 2.62
CA ILE A 212 29.36 4.29 3.24
C ILE A 212 29.16 2.89 3.84
N SER A 213 28.18 2.73 4.73
CA SER A 213 27.82 1.41 5.28
C SER A 213 26.97 0.61 4.29
N GLU A 214 26.82 -0.69 4.52
CA GLU A 214 25.94 -1.58 3.74
C GLU A 214 24.46 -1.21 3.91
N ASN A 215 24.04 -0.86 5.13
CA ASN A 215 22.76 -0.20 5.43
C ASN A 215 22.57 1.21 4.80
N THR A 216 23.59 1.87 4.26
CA THR A 216 23.46 3.24 3.74
C THR A 216 23.02 3.24 2.26
N THR A 217 21.84 3.78 1.94
CA THR A 217 21.35 3.83 0.54
C THR A 217 22.28 4.66 -0.37
N PRO A 218 22.91 4.08 -1.41
CA PRO A 218 23.92 4.78 -2.21
C PRO A 218 23.35 5.83 -3.17
N MET A 219 22.02 5.88 -3.36
CA MET A 219 21.37 6.72 -4.38
C MET A 219 21.71 8.22 -4.29
N ARG A 220 21.84 8.77 -3.08
CA ARG A 220 22.21 10.19 -2.87
C ARG A 220 23.64 10.49 -3.37
N LEU A 221 24.57 9.56 -3.17
CA LEU A 221 25.92 9.64 -3.75
C LEU A 221 25.92 9.30 -5.26
N HIS A 222 25.05 8.42 -5.75
CA HIS A 222 24.90 8.18 -7.20
C HIS A 222 24.49 9.47 -7.92
N TYR A 223 23.53 10.21 -7.37
CA TYR A 223 23.16 11.54 -7.87
C TYR A 223 24.35 12.51 -7.83
N ALA A 224 25.01 12.66 -6.68
CA ALA A 224 26.17 13.56 -6.54
C ALA A 224 27.30 13.22 -7.51
N CYS A 225 27.59 11.93 -7.73
CA CYS A 225 28.60 11.47 -8.69
C CYS A 225 28.22 11.83 -10.14
N ARG A 226 26.97 11.56 -10.54
CA ARG A 226 26.45 11.91 -11.87
C ARG A 226 26.51 13.42 -12.13
N GLN A 227 26.14 14.24 -11.14
CA GLN A 227 26.19 15.71 -11.21
C GLN A 227 27.61 16.32 -11.20
N LEU A 228 28.64 15.52 -10.89
CA LEU A 228 30.05 15.96 -10.84
C LEU A 228 30.94 15.26 -11.87
N GLY A 229 30.39 14.36 -12.70
CA GLY A 229 31.16 13.57 -13.67
C GLY A 229 32.09 12.52 -13.01
N ILE A 230 31.80 12.11 -11.78
CA ILE A 230 32.60 11.13 -11.03
C ILE A 230 32.05 9.71 -11.32
N PRO A 231 32.90 8.71 -11.60
CA PRO A 231 32.44 7.33 -11.82
C PRO A 231 31.87 6.72 -10.53
N LEU A 232 30.80 5.92 -10.66
CA LEU A 232 30.15 5.28 -9.50
C LEU A 232 31.08 4.33 -8.73
N GLU A 233 32.13 3.79 -9.37
CA GLU A 233 33.21 3.02 -8.72
C GLU A 233 34.01 3.79 -7.65
N ALA A 234 33.82 5.11 -7.55
CA ALA A 234 34.33 5.92 -6.45
C ALA A 234 33.68 5.51 -5.11
N ILE A 235 32.44 5.04 -5.14
CA ILE A 235 31.68 4.66 -3.94
C ILE A 235 32.11 3.26 -3.49
N LYS A 236 32.44 3.15 -2.19
CA LYS A 236 32.84 1.95 -1.48
C LYS A 236 31.80 1.67 -0.40
N VAL A 237 31.01 0.63 -0.63
CA VAL A 237 30.16 0.04 0.42
C VAL A 237 31.08 -0.76 1.34
N ILE A 238 31.04 -0.48 2.63
CA ILE A 238 31.80 -1.18 3.66
C ILE A 238 30.83 -2.09 4.43
N PRO A 239 31.10 -3.40 4.52
CA PRO A 239 30.23 -4.33 5.25
C PRO A 239 30.10 -4.01 6.73
N GLU A 240 28.99 -4.48 7.30
CA GLU A 240 28.69 -4.30 8.72
C GLU A 240 29.46 -5.25 9.63
N HIS A 241 29.82 -4.74 10.80
CA HIS A 241 30.36 -5.54 11.89
C HIS A 241 29.24 -6.41 12.50
N SER A 242 29.40 -7.73 12.42
CA SER A 242 28.33 -8.73 12.63
C SER A 242 27.74 -8.81 14.05
N GLN A 243 28.26 -8.04 15.00
CA GLN A 243 27.72 -7.91 16.36
C GLN A 243 26.99 -6.57 16.60
N SER A 244 27.10 -5.60 15.70
CA SER A 244 26.67 -4.22 15.94
C SER A 244 25.90 -3.55 14.79
N GLY A 245 25.74 -4.16 13.61
CA GLY A 245 24.93 -3.60 12.51
C GLY A 245 25.45 -2.27 11.95
N THR A 246 26.71 -1.95 12.25
CA THR A 246 27.38 -0.68 11.99
C THR A 246 28.64 -0.90 11.18
N MET A 247 29.11 0.14 10.48
CA MET A 247 30.24 0.04 9.55
C MET A 247 31.47 -0.56 10.22
N ASP A 248 32.01 -1.68 9.69
CA ASP A 248 33.25 -2.24 10.25
C ASP A 248 34.43 -1.33 9.90
N VAL A 249 34.82 -0.50 10.88
CA VAL A 249 35.97 0.41 10.82
C VAL A 249 37.27 -0.32 10.42
N THR A 250 37.38 -1.61 10.72
CA THR A 250 38.53 -2.46 10.36
C THR A 250 38.56 -2.76 8.86
N LEU A 251 37.39 -3.04 8.27
CA LEU A 251 37.24 -3.21 6.82
C LEU A 251 37.37 -1.86 6.10
N LEU A 252 36.82 -0.77 6.66
CA LEU A 252 37.04 0.60 6.18
C LEU A 252 38.54 0.92 6.09
N GLN A 253 39.30 0.72 7.17
CA GLN A 253 40.75 0.96 7.20
C GLN A 253 41.50 0.14 6.13
N LYS A 254 41.13 -1.14 5.96
CA LYS A 254 41.70 -2.01 4.93
C LYS A 254 41.38 -1.52 3.51
N GLN A 255 40.13 -1.13 3.25
CA GLN A 255 39.70 -0.62 1.95
C GLN A 255 40.38 0.71 1.61
N ILE A 256 40.49 1.64 2.58
CA ILE A 256 41.25 2.89 2.44
C ILE A 256 42.71 2.62 2.08
N GLN A 257 43.37 1.66 2.74
CA GLN A 257 44.76 1.29 2.42
C GLN A 257 44.90 0.74 1.00
N GLN A 258 43.94 -0.07 0.55
CA GLN A 258 43.89 -0.60 -0.81
C GLN A 258 43.65 0.51 -1.86
N ASP A 259 42.72 1.42 -1.63
CA ASP A 259 42.44 2.53 -2.55
C ASP A 259 43.64 3.52 -2.62
N VAL A 260 44.29 3.83 -1.50
CA VAL A 260 45.56 4.61 -1.49
C VAL A 260 46.66 3.88 -2.27
N GLY A 261 46.81 2.56 -2.08
CA GLY A 261 47.76 1.75 -2.84
C GLY A 261 47.49 1.73 -4.35
N ASN A 262 46.24 1.95 -4.77
CA ASN A 262 45.82 2.09 -6.16
C ASN A 262 45.91 3.53 -6.71
N ASN A 263 46.53 4.47 -5.97
CA ASN A 263 46.60 5.91 -6.28
C ASN A 263 45.22 6.61 -6.37
N ARG A 264 44.20 6.08 -5.67
CA ARG A 264 42.92 6.77 -5.46
C ARG A 264 43.00 7.67 -4.22
N THR A 265 42.18 8.70 -4.15
CA THR A 265 42.14 9.66 -3.03
C THR A 265 40.93 9.40 -2.13
N PRO A 266 41.10 8.87 -0.90
CA PRO A 266 40.05 8.82 0.10
C PRO A 266 39.57 10.23 0.44
N LEU A 267 38.26 10.49 0.30
CA LEU A 267 37.72 11.85 0.30
C LEU A 267 36.58 12.08 1.30
N LEU A 268 35.63 11.16 1.42
CA LEU A 268 34.45 11.30 2.28
C LEU A 268 34.09 9.97 2.93
N VAL A 269 33.88 9.96 4.25
CA VAL A 269 33.05 8.95 4.94
C VAL A 269 31.69 9.56 5.22
N VAL A 270 30.61 8.83 4.93
CA VAL A 270 29.28 9.08 5.49
C VAL A 270 29.08 8.08 6.62
N ALA A 271 28.75 8.60 7.80
CA ALA A 271 28.44 7.81 9.00
C ALA A 271 26.94 7.93 9.30
N ASP A 272 26.28 6.80 9.55
CA ASP A 272 24.86 6.81 9.90
C ASP A 272 24.65 6.83 11.42
N ILE A 273 23.83 7.78 11.87
CA ILE A 273 23.53 8.11 13.26
C ILE A 273 22.02 8.03 13.41
N GLY A 274 21.52 6.85 13.74
CA GLY A 274 20.11 6.52 13.57
C GLY A 274 19.79 6.18 12.13
N ALA A 275 20.47 5.16 11.59
CA ALA A 275 20.24 4.62 10.25
C ALA A 275 18.74 4.30 10.04
N SER A 276 18.17 4.68 8.89
CA SER A 276 16.71 4.71 8.69
C SER A 276 16.00 3.39 9.01
N LEU A 277 16.57 2.22 8.68
CA LEU A 277 15.88 0.94 8.85
C LEU A 277 15.78 0.48 10.31
N CYS A 278 16.88 0.50 11.07
CA CYS A 278 16.95 -0.10 12.42
C CYS A 278 17.48 0.82 13.51
N GLY A 279 17.77 2.09 13.21
CA GLY A 279 18.23 3.07 14.20
C GLY A 279 19.71 2.94 14.61
N TYR A 280 20.51 2.14 13.89
CA TYR A 280 21.93 1.92 14.21
C TYR A 280 22.77 3.21 14.16
N VAL A 281 23.83 3.25 14.99
CA VAL A 281 24.70 4.41 15.19
C VAL A 281 26.17 4.00 15.02
N ASP A 282 26.81 4.48 13.95
CA ASP A 282 28.23 4.24 13.70
C ASP A 282 29.13 4.81 14.82
N ASN A 283 30.27 4.16 15.05
CA ASN A 283 31.23 4.61 16.07
C ASN A 283 31.98 5.87 15.62
N LEU A 284 31.36 7.04 15.84
CA LEU A 284 31.86 8.35 15.43
C LEU A 284 33.28 8.65 15.92
N LEU A 285 33.68 8.23 17.12
CA LEU A 285 35.02 8.50 17.62
C LEU A 285 36.08 7.73 16.82
N ARG A 286 35.85 6.44 16.52
CA ARG A 286 36.73 5.66 15.65
C ARG A 286 36.72 6.17 14.21
N LEU A 287 35.56 6.51 13.65
CA LEU A 287 35.47 7.07 12.29
C LEU A 287 36.16 8.44 12.18
N ARG A 288 35.99 9.33 13.17
CA ARG A 288 36.72 10.60 13.30
C ARG A 288 38.21 10.39 13.25
N ASP A 289 38.73 9.40 13.98
CA ASP A 289 40.18 9.18 14.09
C ASP A 289 40.77 8.55 12.82
N VAL A 290 40.01 7.70 12.11
CA VAL A 290 40.33 7.26 10.73
C VAL A 290 40.33 8.45 9.76
N CYS A 291 39.30 9.29 9.79
CA CYS A 291 39.21 10.47 8.93
C CYS A 291 40.31 11.48 9.21
N LYS A 292 40.72 11.68 10.47
CA LYS A 292 41.88 12.51 10.83
C LYS A 292 43.19 11.90 10.32
N ALA A 293 43.39 10.58 10.42
CA ALA A 293 44.61 9.91 9.96
C ALA A 293 44.81 9.97 8.43
N HIS A 294 43.74 9.87 7.65
CA HIS A 294 43.80 9.92 6.18
C HIS A 294 43.46 11.31 5.58
N ASN A 295 43.11 12.28 6.43
CA ASN A 295 42.57 13.59 6.09
C ASN A 295 41.37 13.48 5.12
N MET A 296 40.29 12.85 5.60
CA MET A 296 39.02 12.68 4.90
C MET A 296 37.94 13.54 5.55
N TRP A 297 36.96 13.96 4.75
CA TRP A 297 35.74 14.57 5.27
C TRP A 297 34.89 13.51 6.00
N LEU A 298 34.23 13.90 7.08
CA LEU A 298 33.29 13.05 7.83
C LEU A 298 31.93 13.75 7.86
N HIS A 299 30.96 13.17 7.15
CA HIS A 299 29.58 13.60 7.14
C HIS A 299 28.73 12.65 7.99
N ALA A 300 27.74 13.17 8.70
CA ALA A 300 26.76 12.37 9.42
C ALA A 300 25.36 12.54 8.83
N SER A 301 24.63 11.43 8.73
CA SER A 301 23.22 11.34 8.31
C SER A 301 22.42 10.49 9.30
N GLY A 302 21.10 10.60 9.28
CA GLY A 302 20.20 9.77 10.09
C GLY A 302 19.45 10.51 11.20
N HIS A 303 18.51 9.81 11.82
CA HIS A 303 17.51 10.37 12.73
C HIS A 303 18.02 10.63 14.15
N GLY A 304 19.06 9.91 14.58
CA GLY A 304 19.69 10.09 15.89
C GLY A 304 20.33 11.47 16.05
N LEU A 305 20.68 12.15 14.95
CA LEU A 305 21.17 13.54 14.97
C LEU A 305 20.20 14.51 15.66
N ALA A 306 18.90 14.23 15.67
CA ALA A 306 17.91 15.04 16.38
C ALA A 306 18.12 15.06 17.91
N ALA A 307 18.74 14.02 18.48
CA ALA A 307 19.01 13.91 19.91
C ALA A 307 19.93 15.02 20.45
N LEU A 308 20.76 15.61 19.57
CA LEU A 308 21.61 16.76 19.89
C LEU A 308 20.81 17.91 20.50
N VAL A 309 19.57 18.13 20.06
CA VAL A 309 18.70 19.24 20.52
C VAL A 309 18.15 19.01 21.92
N CYS A 310 18.11 17.75 22.39
CA CYS A 310 17.62 17.40 23.72
C CYS A 310 18.67 17.65 24.82
N ALA A 311 19.96 17.76 24.48
CA ALA A 311 21.04 17.95 25.44
C ALA A 311 20.99 19.36 26.09
N GLN A 312 21.10 19.42 27.41
CA GLN A 312 20.98 20.69 28.14
C GLN A 312 22.33 21.43 28.28
N ASN A 313 23.42 20.67 28.43
CA ASN A 313 24.77 21.21 28.61
C ASN A 313 25.45 21.54 27.27
N GLN A 314 26.29 22.58 27.25
CA GLN A 314 27.00 22.98 26.03
C GLN A 314 27.95 21.89 25.52
N GLY A 315 28.09 21.81 24.20
CA GLY A 315 28.81 20.75 23.51
C GLY A 315 29.49 21.25 22.23
N HIS A 316 30.36 20.41 21.68
CA HIS A 316 31.24 20.70 20.54
C HIS A 316 31.24 19.57 19.51
N VAL A 317 30.10 19.35 18.86
CA VAL A 317 29.91 18.29 17.85
C VAL A 317 30.86 18.50 16.65
N GLU A 318 31.23 19.75 16.37
CA GLU A 318 32.19 20.09 15.33
C GLU A 318 33.59 19.53 15.58
N GLU A 319 33.98 19.13 16.79
CA GLU A 319 35.26 18.44 17.03
C GLU A 319 35.26 16.98 16.54
N VAL A 320 34.06 16.38 16.45
CA VAL A 320 33.83 14.98 16.07
C VAL A 320 33.66 14.84 14.56
N LEU A 321 32.81 15.68 13.95
CA LEU A 321 32.45 15.58 12.53
C LEU A 321 32.68 16.88 11.75
N HIS A 322 32.61 16.83 10.42
CA HIS A 322 32.85 17.98 9.54
C HIS A 322 31.54 18.60 9.02
N SER A 323 30.48 17.79 8.89
CA SER A 323 29.13 18.24 8.50
C SER A 323 28.05 17.24 8.91
N MET A 324 26.80 17.68 8.98
CA MET A 324 25.62 16.85 9.22
C MET A 324 24.44 17.31 8.35
N ALA A 325 23.61 16.38 7.88
CA ALA A 325 22.33 16.69 7.23
C ALA A 325 21.18 16.67 8.25
N LEU A 326 20.33 17.70 8.24
CA LEU A 326 19.23 17.89 9.18
C LEU A 326 17.88 17.88 8.46
N ASN A 327 17.04 16.89 8.74
CA ASN A 327 15.73 16.70 8.11
C ASN A 327 14.61 17.35 8.94
N LEU A 328 14.75 18.64 9.26
CA LEU A 328 13.94 19.34 10.27
C LEU A 328 12.43 19.37 9.98
N GLY A 329 12.01 19.29 8.72
CA GLY A 329 10.58 19.16 8.40
C GLY A 329 10.00 17.85 8.90
N SER A 330 10.65 16.74 8.53
CA SER A 330 10.32 15.37 8.95
C SER A 330 10.36 15.22 10.47
N TRP A 331 11.48 15.60 11.12
CA TRP A 331 11.67 15.45 12.57
C TRP A 331 10.72 16.28 13.43
N LEU A 332 10.01 17.26 12.86
CA LEU A 332 9.10 18.15 13.58
C LEU A 332 7.65 18.08 13.09
N GLY A 333 7.33 17.27 12.07
CA GLY A 333 6.01 17.20 11.45
C GLY A 333 5.60 18.47 10.70
N VAL A 334 6.56 19.21 10.11
CA VAL A 334 6.32 20.51 9.45
C VAL A 334 6.63 20.41 7.93
N PRO A 335 5.66 20.71 7.05
CA PRO A 335 5.82 20.58 5.61
C PRO A 335 6.77 21.63 5.03
N SER A 336 7.39 21.30 3.90
CA SER A 336 8.11 22.26 3.04
C SER A 336 9.21 23.07 3.75
N LEU A 337 9.81 22.51 4.80
CA LEU A 337 11.07 23.01 5.36
C LEU A 337 12.27 22.49 4.54
N PRO A 338 13.30 23.32 4.30
CA PRO A 338 14.50 22.89 3.59
C PRO A 338 15.29 21.85 4.39
N ILE A 339 15.94 20.93 3.67
CA ILE A 339 17.00 20.09 4.23
C ILE A 339 18.21 20.97 4.51
N VAL A 340 18.68 21.00 5.75
CA VAL A 340 19.84 21.83 6.12
C VAL A 340 21.10 20.99 6.15
N LEU A 341 22.10 21.36 5.35
CA LEU A 341 23.46 20.91 5.56
C LEU A 341 24.16 21.89 6.50
N LEU A 342 24.42 21.46 7.74
CA LEU A 342 25.23 22.20 8.72
C LEU A 342 26.68 21.70 8.62
N HIS A 343 27.66 22.60 8.53
CA HIS A 343 29.07 22.21 8.32
C HIS A 343 30.07 23.19 8.92
N ARG A 344 31.33 22.74 9.06
CA ARG A 344 32.43 23.64 9.41
C ARG A 344 32.66 24.64 8.26
N PRO A 345 32.89 25.93 8.54
CA PRO A 345 33.29 26.91 7.54
C PRO A 345 34.68 26.59 7.01
N LEU A 346 34.86 26.70 5.70
CA LEU A 346 36.15 26.50 5.03
C LEU A 346 36.75 27.86 4.67
N GLN A 347 38.00 28.11 5.10
CA GLN A 347 38.70 29.37 4.85
C GLN A 347 39.27 29.45 3.42
N ASN A 348 38.40 29.37 2.41
CA ASN A 348 38.75 29.56 1.00
C ASN A 348 37.79 30.57 0.37
N SER A 349 38.31 31.73 -0.06
CA SER A 349 37.51 32.79 -0.67
C SER A 349 36.78 32.35 -1.95
N ALA A 350 37.30 31.36 -2.67
CA ALA A 350 36.65 30.81 -3.86
C ALA A 350 35.38 29.98 -3.54
N LEU A 351 35.15 29.58 -2.27
CA LEU A 351 33.86 28.99 -1.87
C LEU A 351 32.72 30.00 -1.83
N SER A 352 33.00 31.31 -1.76
CA SER A 352 31.95 32.33 -1.95
C SER A 352 31.26 32.21 -3.31
N ALA A 353 31.93 31.66 -4.35
CA ALA A 353 31.28 31.36 -5.63
C ALA A 353 30.24 30.22 -5.57
N PHE A 354 30.23 29.42 -4.49
CA PHE A 354 29.22 28.37 -4.25
C PHE A 354 28.30 28.68 -3.07
N GLU A 355 28.74 29.43 -2.06
CA GLU A 355 27.93 29.91 -0.92
C GLU A 355 27.06 31.10 -1.30
N SER A 356 27.58 31.99 -2.14
CA SER A 356 26.92 33.20 -2.62
C SER A 356 27.16 33.40 -4.11
N ASP A 357 26.91 32.34 -4.89
CA ASP A 357 26.87 32.39 -6.36
C ASP A 357 26.01 33.59 -6.81
N PRO A 358 26.59 34.63 -7.42
CA PRO A 358 25.87 35.87 -7.75
C PRO A 358 24.79 35.68 -8.83
N ILE A 359 24.74 34.52 -9.47
CA ILE A 359 23.71 34.11 -10.44
C ILE A 359 22.53 33.44 -9.72
N LEU A 360 22.81 32.57 -8.73
CA LEU A 360 21.79 31.80 -8.00
C LEU A 360 21.32 32.45 -6.68
N SER A 361 22.01 33.48 -6.16
CA SER A 361 21.76 34.14 -4.87
C SER A 361 20.48 34.99 -4.78
N ARG A 362 19.38 34.54 -5.38
CA ARG A 362 18.07 35.22 -5.43
C ARG A 362 16.95 34.49 -4.66
N ARG A 363 17.24 33.34 -4.03
CA ARG A 363 16.22 32.49 -3.37
C ARG A 363 16.34 32.54 -1.85
N LEU A 364 15.23 32.85 -1.16
CA LEU A 364 15.15 32.82 0.30
C LEU A 364 14.87 31.39 0.81
N ASN A 365 15.72 30.41 0.47
CA ASN A 365 15.50 29.00 0.82
C ASN A 365 15.29 28.76 2.34
N ALA A 366 15.81 29.65 3.19
CA ALA A 366 15.72 29.56 4.64
C ALA A 366 14.44 30.18 5.26
N LEU A 367 13.54 30.83 4.49
CA LEU A 367 12.45 31.61 5.07
C LEU A 367 11.45 30.75 5.87
N SER A 368 10.97 29.63 5.31
CA SER A 368 10.02 28.73 6.00
C SER A 368 10.61 28.15 7.29
N LEU A 369 11.90 27.78 7.28
CA LEU A 369 12.58 27.34 8.49
C LEU A 369 12.71 28.46 9.53
N TRP A 370 13.08 29.66 9.09
CA TRP A 370 13.26 30.83 9.97
C TRP A 370 11.94 31.27 10.62
N THR A 371 10.80 31.18 9.92
CA THR A 371 9.48 31.43 10.50
C THR A 371 9.06 30.31 11.46
N SER A 372 9.13 29.03 11.06
CA SER A 372 8.72 27.90 11.92
C SER A 372 9.59 27.74 13.17
N LEU A 373 10.91 27.99 13.12
CA LEU A 373 11.78 27.97 14.31
C LEU A 373 11.41 29.04 15.33
N GLN A 374 10.89 30.20 14.89
CA GLN A 374 10.40 31.25 15.80
C GLN A 374 9.02 30.93 16.36
N ALA A 375 8.14 30.33 15.57
CA ALA A 375 6.79 29.94 16.00
C ALA A 375 6.81 28.81 17.05
N LEU A 376 7.67 27.79 16.85
CA LEU A 376 7.87 26.70 17.82
C LEU A 376 8.69 27.16 19.04
N GLY A 377 9.82 27.84 18.79
CA GLY A 377 10.80 28.19 19.81
C GLY A 377 11.58 26.98 20.38
N ARG A 378 12.73 27.25 21.01
CA ARG A 378 13.67 26.19 21.45
C ARG A 378 13.05 25.13 22.35
N LYS A 379 12.16 25.49 23.29
CA LYS A 379 11.59 24.51 24.25
C LYS A 379 10.73 23.49 23.52
N ALA A 380 9.75 23.91 22.73
CA ALA A 380 8.83 23.00 22.05
C ALA A 380 9.56 22.07 21.07
N ILE A 381 10.60 22.58 20.37
CA ILE A 381 11.46 21.75 19.51
C ILE A 381 12.15 20.64 20.32
N ALA A 382 12.85 21.01 21.41
CA ALA A 382 13.56 20.03 22.24
C ALA A 382 12.60 19.03 22.92
N GLU A 383 11.39 19.47 23.27
CA GLU A 383 10.34 18.67 23.93
C GLU A 383 9.68 17.70 22.95
N ARG A 384 9.27 18.14 21.74
CA ARG A 384 8.73 17.27 20.67
C ARG A 384 9.73 16.18 20.28
N LEU A 385 11.01 16.54 20.12
CA LEU A 385 12.07 15.58 19.84
C LEU A 385 12.34 14.62 21.01
N HIS A 386 12.37 15.10 22.25
CA HIS A 386 12.58 14.24 23.42
C HIS A 386 11.45 13.22 23.58
N VAL A 387 10.19 13.62 23.36
CA VAL A 387 9.04 12.71 23.35
C VAL A 387 9.19 11.64 22.27
N ALA A 388 9.59 11.99 21.04
CA ALA A 388 9.81 11.00 19.98
C ALA A 388 10.83 9.90 20.37
N PHE A 389 11.95 10.27 21.00
CA PHE A 389 12.93 9.31 21.54
C PHE A 389 12.39 8.51 22.74
N GLN A 390 11.57 9.11 23.60
CA GLN A 390 10.90 8.39 24.70
C GLN A 390 9.89 7.36 24.18
N THR A 391 9.06 7.71 23.20
CA THR A 391 8.12 6.78 22.55
C THR A 391 8.85 5.57 21.95
N CYS A 392 9.97 5.78 21.24
CA CYS A 392 10.82 4.66 20.77
C CYS A 392 11.35 3.80 21.91
N SER A 393 11.81 4.42 23.00
CA SER A 393 12.36 3.69 24.16
C SER A 393 11.30 2.81 24.83
N ILE A 394 10.07 3.31 24.97
CA ILE A 394 8.94 2.57 25.53
C ILE A 394 8.48 1.46 24.57
N LEU A 395 8.37 1.74 23.27
CA LEU A 395 7.99 0.73 22.26
C LEU A 395 9.04 -0.38 22.18
N PHE A 396 10.33 -0.04 22.23
CA PHE A 396 11.41 -1.01 22.35
C PHE A 396 11.23 -1.91 23.59
N GLU A 397 10.91 -1.33 24.75
CA GLU A 397 10.70 -2.08 25.99
C GLU A 397 9.46 -3.01 25.92
N ILE A 398 8.37 -2.56 25.30
CA ILE A 398 7.17 -3.39 25.04
C ILE A 398 7.52 -4.55 24.11
N ALA A 399 8.10 -4.27 22.94
CA ALA A 399 8.46 -5.28 21.95
C ALA A 399 9.53 -6.26 22.45
N SER A 400 10.39 -5.86 23.39
CA SER A 400 11.39 -6.72 24.03
C SER A 400 10.83 -7.61 25.14
N LYS A 401 9.60 -7.35 25.63
CA LYS A 401 8.91 -8.17 26.64
C LYS A 401 7.93 -9.15 26.02
N CYS A 402 7.40 -8.86 24.84
CA CYS A 402 6.45 -9.72 24.12
C CYS A 402 7.11 -11.06 23.72
N GLU A 403 6.55 -12.18 24.18
CA GLU A 403 7.08 -13.51 23.86
C GLU A 403 6.83 -13.88 22.40
N GLY A 404 7.90 -14.12 21.64
CA GLY A 404 7.82 -14.41 20.21
C GLY A 404 8.19 -13.23 19.32
N ILE A 405 8.45 -12.05 19.90
CA ILE A 405 9.05 -10.92 19.16
C ILE A 405 10.57 -10.93 19.34
N ARG A 406 11.27 -10.75 18.21
CA ARG A 406 12.69 -10.40 18.16
C ARG A 406 12.83 -8.97 17.68
N VAL A 407 13.25 -8.09 18.57
CA VAL A 407 13.68 -6.73 18.22
C VAL A 407 15.03 -6.77 17.50
N LEU A 408 15.22 -5.88 16.52
CA LEU A 408 16.39 -5.79 15.65
C LEU A 408 17.21 -4.50 15.85
N SER A 409 16.55 -3.43 16.28
CA SER A 409 17.21 -2.24 16.82
C SER A 409 18.04 -2.56 18.06
N HIS A 410 19.05 -1.74 18.35
CA HIS A 410 19.81 -1.85 19.60
C HIS A 410 18.99 -1.38 20.80
N THR A 411 19.29 -1.94 21.97
CA THR A 411 18.75 -1.45 23.24
C THR A 411 19.16 0.01 23.47
N PRO A 412 18.23 0.92 23.79
CA PRO A 412 18.57 2.29 24.18
C PRO A 412 19.52 2.26 25.39
N GLY A 413 20.68 2.90 25.26
CA GLY A 413 21.69 2.96 26.31
C GLY A 413 22.55 1.69 26.45
N ALA A 414 22.65 0.85 25.42
CA ALA A 414 23.35 -0.45 25.50
C ALA A 414 24.83 -0.36 25.94
N GLN A 415 25.58 0.66 25.53
CA GLN A 415 26.99 0.84 25.90
C GLN A 415 27.16 1.56 27.24
N THR A 416 26.22 2.43 27.60
CA THR A 416 26.32 3.34 28.75
C THR A 416 25.57 2.87 30.00
N GLY A 417 24.51 2.08 29.84
CA GLY A 417 23.59 1.69 30.91
C GLY A 417 22.73 2.83 31.48
N ALA A 418 22.65 3.96 30.77
CA ALA A 418 21.94 5.17 31.21
C ALA A 418 20.75 5.50 30.31
N SER A 419 19.66 6.05 30.88
CA SER A 419 18.53 6.50 30.08
C SER A 419 18.84 7.81 29.37
N LEU A 420 18.14 8.11 28.27
CA LEU A 420 18.26 9.40 27.59
C LEU A 420 18.03 10.58 28.55
N SER A 421 17.07 10.45 29.46
CA SER A 421 16.72 11.45 30.47
C SER A 421 17.87 11.73 31.44
N ASP A 422 18.73 10.74 31.73
CA ASP A 422 19.95 10.94 32.53
C ASP A 422 21.05 11.60 31.69
N VAL A 423 21.27 11.11 30.46
CA VAL A 423 22.36 11.57 29.58
C VAL A 423 22.20 13.05 29.20
N ILE A 424 20.99 13.53 28.93
CA ILE A 424 20.76 14.96 28.57
C ILE A 424 21.03 15.95 29.72
N GLN A 425 21.02 15.48 30.97
CA GLN A 425 21.33 16.27 32.18
C GLN A 425 22.82 16.23 32.54
N ASN A 426 23.51 15.17 32.14
CA ASN A 426 24.95 14.97 32.36
C ASN A 426 25.82 15.87 31.46
N PRO A 427 27.13 16.01 31.73
CA PRO A 427 28.07 16.69 30.85
C PRO A 427 28.00 16.13 29.42
N PHE A 428 28.10 17.01 28.42
CA PHE A 428 27.82 16.66 27.03
C PHE A 428 28.80 15.62 26.48
N ASP A 429 28.29 14.42 26.19
CA ASP A 429 28.98 13.33 25.49
C ASP A 429 28.15 12.90 24.28
N VAL A 430 28.73 13.08 23.08
CA VAL A 430 28.09 12.76 21.79
C VAL A 430 27.81 11.26 21.64
N GLN A 431 28.72 10.39 22.10
CA GLN A 431 28.54 8.95 21.94
C GLN A 431 27.55 8.41 22.96
N ALA A 432 27.57 8.89 24.21
CA ALA A 432 26.56 8.52 25.20
C ALA A 432 25.16 8.96 24.78
N LEU A 433 25.03 10.17 24.20
CA LEU A 433 23.76 10.71 23.74
C LEU A 433 23.16 9.91 22.58
N PHE A 434 23.96 9.50 21.60
CA PHE A 434 23.48 8.67 20.49
C PHE A 434 23.32 7.18 20.86
N ASP A 435 24.01 6.68 21.89
CA ASP A 435 23.77 5.35 22.47
C ASP A 435 22.42 5.30 23.20
N ALA A 436 22.07 6.35 23.96
CA ALA A 436 20.83 6.43 24.73
C ALA A 436 19.59 6.84 23.91
N ALA A 437 19.76 7.49 22.76
CA ALA A 437 18.66 8.01 21.93
C ALA A 437 18.31 7.08 20.76
N ALA A 438 17.35 6.17 20.96
CA ALA A 438 16.82 5.31 19.90
C ALA A 438 15.81 6.07 19.00
N PRO A 439 16.08 6.30 17.71
CA PRO A 439 15.20 7.07 16.82
C PRO A 439 14.18 6.22 16.04
N VAL A 440 14.41 4.90 15.99
CA VAL A 440 13.67 3.92 15.20
C VAL A 440 13.59 2.64 16.03
N VAL A 441 12.45 1.96 16.00
CA VAL A 441 12.32 0.59 16.51
C VAL A 441 11.94 -0.33 15.37
N ALA A 442 12.80 -1.28 15.04
CA ALA A 442 12.54 -2.36 14.10
C ALA A 442 12.45 -3.70 14.84
N TYR A 443 11.42 -4.48 14.56
CA TYR A 443 11.15 -5.77 15.21
C TYR A 443 10.43 -6.74 14.26
N GLN A 444 10.41 -8.02 14.62
CA GLN A 444 9.73 -9.07 13.85
C GLN A 444 9.29 -10.23 14.74
N PHE A 445 8.31 -11.01 14.27
CA PHE A 445 7.97 -12.30 14.86
C PHE A 445 9.08 -13.33 14.61
N ASP A 446 9.59 -13.96 15.67
CA ASP A 446 10.74 -14.85 15.63
C ASP A 446 10.37 -16.30 15.25
N GLY A 447 9.11 -16.70 15.50
CA GLY A 447 8.57 -18.02 15.23
C GLY A 447 8.61 -19.01 16.40
N SER A 448 8.97 -18.56 17.60
CA SER A 448 9.03 -19.41 18.79
C SER A 448 7.64 -19.76 19.33
N THR A 449 7.37 -21.06 19.45
CA THR A 449 6.12 -21.60 20.02
C THR A 449 6.27 -22.08 21.46
N THR A 450 7.34 -21.67 22.15
CA THR A 450 7.59 -22.00 23.55
C THR A 450 6.75 -21.11 24.45
N ILE A 451 5.73 -21.68 25.08
CA ILE A 451 4.90 -21.03 26.09
C ILE A 451 5.38 -21.50 27.47
N PRO A 452 5.86 -20.62 28.37
CA PRO A 452 6.08 -20.97 29.76
C PRO A 452 4.75 -20.98 30.51
N LEU A 453 4.41 -22.14 31.09
CA LEU A 453 3.24 -22.31 31.96
C LEU A 453 3.43 -21.57 33.30
N GLY A 454 3.19 -20.27 33.32
CA GLY A 454 3.26 -19.42 34.52
C GLY A 454 2.05 -19.62 35.44
N GLY A 455 2.24 -20.30 36.58
CA GLY A 455 1.08 -20.69 37.42
C GLY A 455 1.31 -21.01 38.91
N SER A 456 2.50 -20.76 39.47
CA SER A 456 2.84 -20.95 40.90
C SER A 456 2.86 -22.40 41.46
N GLY A 457 3.57 -22.60 42.59
CA GLY A 457 3.19 -23.62 43.58
C GLY A 457 3.56 -25.10 43.36
N SER A 458 4.85 -25.44 43.54
CA SER A 458 5.31 -26.69 44.21
C SER A 458 4.51 -28.00 43.96
N SER A 459 4.67 -28.65 42.81
CA SER A 459 4.51 -30.12 42.72
C SER A 459 5.23 -30.75 41.53
N ALA A 460 6.14 -31.69 41.78
CA ALA A 460 6.85 -32.44 40.74
C ALA A 460 6.04 -33.65 40.21
N ALA A 461 4.71 -33.52 40.09
CA ALA A 461 3.79 -34.63 39.81
C ALA A 461 2.92 -34.48 38.56
N ALA A 462 2.87 -33.30 37.92
CA ALA A 462 2.03 -33.07 36.72
C ALA A 462 2.68 -33.54 35.40
N ALA A 463 3.99 -33.82 35.39
CA ALA A 463 4.79 -34.08 34.18
C ALA A 463 4.59 -35.47 33.54
N SER A 464 3.40 -36.07 33.69
CA SER A 464 3.07 -37.43 33.23
C SER A 464 1.74 -37.56 32.47
N ALA A 465 1.01 -36.46 32.22
CA ALA A 465 -0.21 -36.47 31.40
C ALA A 465 0.08 -36.09 29.94
N ASP A 466 0.68 -34.93 29.70
CA ASP A 466 0.87 -34.35 28.35
C ASP A 466 2.02 -34.97 27.53
N ARG A 467 2.45 -36.19 27.85
CA ARG A 467 3.57 -36.87 27.18
C ARG A 467 3.17 -37.90 26.12
N GLU A 468 1.93 -38.41 26.15
CA GLU A 468 1.51 -39.47 25.24
C GLU A 468 0.95 -38.96 23.89
N THR A 469 0.80 -37.64 23.71
CA THR A 469 0.29 -37.00 22.48
C THR A 469 1.35 -36.24 21.67
N ALA A 470 2.58 -36.14 22.18
CA ALA A 470 3.64 -35.30 21.62
C ALA A 470 4.70 -36.06 20.77
N GLU A 471 4.52 -37.35 20.52
CA GLU A 471 5.48 -38.15 19.74
C GLU A 471 5.35 -37.90 18.22
N GLY A 472 6.27 -37.10 17.65
CA GLY A 472 6.61 -37.13 16.23
C GLY A 472 6.45 -35.83 15.43
N LEU A 473 5.76 -34.81 15.96
CA LEU A 473 5.60 -33.51 15.28
C LEU A 473 6.91 -32.70 15.33
N LYS A 474 7.48 -32.38 14.16
CA LYS A 474 8.64 -31.48 14.04
C LYS A 474 8.20 -30.01 14.15
N PRO A 475 8.95 -29.15 14.87
CA PRO A 475 8.74 -27.70 14.82
C PRO A 475 8.93 -27.12 13.41
N LEU A 476 8.22 -26.02 13.10
CA LEU A 476 8.35 -25.31 11.83
C LEU A 476 9.59 -24.39 11.86
N GLU A 477 10.73 -24.86 11.35
CA GLU A 477 11.98 -24.09 11.38
C GLU A 477 11.95 -22.90 10.40
N LYS A 478 12.23 -21.68 10.90
CA LYS A 478 12.21 -20.44 10.12
C LYS A 478 13.18 -20.43 8.93
N ILE A 479 14.36 -21.03 9.05
CA ILE A 479 15.37 -21.12 7.98
C ILE A 479 14.81 -21.83 6.74
N ASN A 480 13.97 -22.85 6.92
CA ASN A 480 13.38 -23.63 5.83
C ASN A 480 12.07 -23.04 5.27
N ASN A 481 11.57 -21.94 5.88
CA ASN A 481 10.23 -21.40 5.63
C ASN A 481 10.23 -19.86 5.56
N ALA A 482 11.35 -19.22 5.17
CA ALA A 482 11.55 -17.78 5.28
C ALA A 482 10.35 -16.94 4.78
N SER A 483 9.92 -17.14 3.53
CA SER A 483 8.80 -16.39 2.92
C SER A 483 7.47 -16.54 3.68
N TYR A 484 7.21 -17.68 4.32
CA TYR A 484 6.03 -17.84 5.17
C TYR A 484 6.12 -16.94 6.41
N PHE A 485 7.29 -16.86 7.05
CA PHE A 485 7.52 -15.95 8.17
C PHE A 485 7.50 -14.47 7.74
N ASP A 486 7.99 -14.16 6.54
CA ASP A 486 7.88 -12.82 5.95
C ASP A 486 6.42 -12.40 5.75
N ARG A 487 5.56 -13.34 5.31
CA ARG A 487 4.11 -13.14 5.22
C ARG A 487 3.42 -13.03 6.59
N LEU A 488 3.87 -13.77 7.62
CA LEU A 488 3.40 -13.57 9.00
C LEU A 488 3.76 -12.16 9.54
N ASN A 489 4.99 -11.69 9.29
CA ASN A 489 5.43 -10.34 9.67
C ASN A 489 4.67 -9.25 8.91
N SER A 490 4.41 -9.46 7.61
CA SER A 490 3.59 -8.55 6.80
C SER A 490 2.16 -8.42 7.35
N TRP A 491 1.54 -9.55 7.71
CA TRP A 491 0.22 -9.55 8.34
C TRP A 491 0.24 -8.86 9.71
N LEU A 492 1.27 -9.10 10.53
CA LEU A 492 1.40 -8.48 11.85
C LEU A 492 1.56 -6.95 11.76
N GLY A 493 2.35 -6.44 10.81
CA GLY A 493 2.43 -5.00 10.57
C GLY A 493 1.09 -4.40 10.14
N GLN A 494 0.40 -5.05 9.20
CA GLN A 494 -0.91 -4.61 8.70
C GLN A 494 -2.01 -4.62 9.78
N ILE A 495 -2.05 -5.66 10.63
CA ILE A 495 -3.06 -5.78 11.68
C ILE A 495 -2.80 -4.77 12.82
N LEU A 496 -1.53 -4.52 13.16
CA LEU A 496 -1.15 -3.50 14.15
C LEU A 496 -1.42 -2.08 13.63
N GLN A 497 -1.18 -1.80 12.35
CA GLN A 497 -1.52 -0.49 11.76
C GLN A 497 -3.03 -0.23 11.77
N ARG A 498 -3.84 -1.27 11.52
CA ARG A 498 -5.31 -1.17 11.57
C ARG A 498 -5.83 -0.97 12.99
N ASP A 499 -5.28 -1.71 13.96
CA ASP A 499 -5.79 -1.74 15.34
C ASP A 499 -5.18 -0.64 16.23
N CYS A 500 -4.05 -0.05 15.82
CA CYS A 500 -3.35 1.03 16.51
C CYS A 500 -3.07 2.22 15.56
N PRO A 501 -4.10 2.87 14.96
CA PRO A 501 -3.95 3.89 13.92
C PRO A 501 -3.31 5.21 14.37
N ASN A 502 -2.94 5.33 15.65
CA ASN A 502 -2.15 6.46 16.18
C ASN A 502 -0.62 6.21 16.08
N PHE A 503 -0.21 5.14 15.40
CA PHE A 503 1.16 4.84 15.02
C PHE A 503 1.25 4.79 13.50
N ASP A 504 2.44 5.01 12.95
CA ASP A 504 2.76 4.75 11.56
C ASP A 504 3.76 3.58 11.51
N PHE A 505 3.25 2.38 11.26
CA PHE A 505 4.00 1.14 11.19
C PHE A 505 4.28 0.75 9.73
N GLU A 506 5.53 0.88 9.33
CA GLU A 506 5.99 0.40 8.03
C GLU A 506 6.35 -1.09 8.08
N VAL A 507 5.99 -1.84 7.03
CA VAL A 507 6.57 -3.17 6.76
C VAL A 507 7.75 -2.99 5.81
N ILE A 508 8.97 -3.17 6.33
CA ILE A 508 10.23 -3.03 5.59
C ILE A 508 10.84 -4.38 5.23
N GLU A 509 11.62 -4.43 4.15
CA GLU A 509 12.46 -5.59 3.81
C GLU A 509 13.88 -5.38 4.37
N HIS A 510 14.30 -6.22 5.33
CA HIS A 510 15.63 -6.16 5.94
C HIS A 510 16.59 -7.16 5.27
N PRO A 511 17.76 -6.74 4.72
CA PRO A 511 18.61 -7.58 3.87
C PRO A 511 19.04 -8.93 4.46
N THR A 512 19.15 -9.03 5.79
CA THR A 512 19.56 -10.25 6.49
C THR A 512 18.42 -10.96 7.22
N HIS A 513 17.23 -10.36 7.29
CA HIS A 513 16.17 -10.74 8.24
C HIS A 513 14.75 -10.84 7.66
N GLY A 514 14.54 -10.46 6.39
CA GLY A 514 13.25 -10.56 5.71
C GLY A 514 12.30 -9.43 6.07
N SER A 515 11.00 -9.65 5.93
CA SER A 515 9.98 -8.63 6.28
C SER A 515 9.99 -8.35 7.78
N CYS A 516 10.13 -7.08 8.15
CA CYS A 516 10.17 -6.60 9.53
C CYS A 516 9.23 -5.41 9.71
N ILE A 517 8.77 -5.18 10.93
CA ILE A 517 7.91 -4.04 11.29
C ILE A 517 8.82 -2.93 11.83
N ARG A 518 8.59 -1.70 11.36
CA ARG A 518 9.38 -0.51 11.68
C ARG A 518 8.46 0.60 12.21
N TYR A 519 8.96 1.35 13.19
CA TYR A 519 8.33 2.57 13.70
C TYR A 519 9.35 3.70 13.83
N CYS A 520 9.02 4.90 13.36
CA CYS A 520 9.89 6.09 13.44
C CYS A 520 9.06 7.38 13.72
N PRO A 521 8.98 7.86 14.99
CA PRO A 521 8.25 9.08 15.36
C PRO A 521 8.98 10.38 14.94
N LEU A 522 10.01 10.27 14.09
CA LEU A 522 10.74 11.37 13.49
C LEU A 522 10.47 11.49 11.98
N GLU A 523 9.57 10.67 11.43
CA GLU A 523 9.10 10.71 10.03
C GLU A 523 7.58 10.95 9.90
N LEU A 524 6.90 11.26 11.01
CA LEU A 524 5.45 11.49 11.12
C LEU A 524 4.88 12.45 10.06
N GLY A 525 3.63 12.19 9.68
CA GLY A 525 2.85 12.99 8.72
C GLY A 525 2.47 14.38 9.20
N LEU A 526 1.76 15.11 8.35
CA LEU A 526 1.42 16.52 8.61
C LEU A 526 0.31 16.61 9.67
N GLY A 527 0.57 17.35 10.74
CA GLY A 527 -0.36 17.51 11.88
C GLY A 527 -0.33 16.35 12.88
N GLU A 528 0.25 15.20 12.54
CA GLU A 528 0.44 14.06 13.44
C GLU A 528 1.34 14.42 14.63
N GLN A 529 1.12 13.79 15.78
CA GLN A 529 1.96 13.89 16.97
C GLN A 529 2.33 12.48 17.47
N PRO A 530 3.45 12.32 18.21
CA PRO A 530 3.77 11.05 18.83
C PRO A 530 2.63 10.50 19.71
N PRO A 531 2.39 9.18 19.71
CA PRO A 531 1.29 8.55 20.43
C PRO A 531 1.37 8.76 21.94
N SER A 532 0.18 8.84 22.57
CA SER A 532 0.03 8.99 24.03
C SER A 532 0.46 7.73 24.79
N SER A 533 0.53 7.84 26.13
CA SER A 533 0.72 6.67 27.00
C SER A 533 -0.41 5.64 26.86
N GLU A 534 -1.66 6.11 26.71
CA GLU A 534 -2.84 5.25 26.47
C GLU A 534 -2.73 4.50 25.14
N ASN A 535 -2.23 5.15 24.08
CA ASN A 535 -1.94 4.52 22.80
C ASN A 535 -0.84 3.45 22.93
N LEU A 536 0.20 3.69 23.73
CA LEU A 536 1.28 2.73 23.99
C LEU A 536 0.80 1.53 24.83
N GLU A 537 -0.07 1.74 25.82
CA GLU A 537 -0.71 0.67 26.59
C GLU A 537 -1.68 -0.17 25.73
N SER A 538 -2.39 0.46 24.80
CA SER A 538 -3.24 -0.24 23.81
C SER A 538 -2.40 -1.04 22.81
N PHE A 539 -1.29 -0.47 22.31
CA PHE A 539 -0.35 -1.17 21.44
C PHE A 539 0.25 -2.42 22.10
N ALA A 540 0.63 -2.34 23.38
CA ALA A 540 1.16 -3.51 24.10
C ALA A 540 0.15 -4.67 24.14
N GLN A 541 -1.11 -4.38 24.46
CA GLN A 541 -2.19 -5.38 24.49
C GLN A 541 -2.49 -5.96 23.09
N SER A 542 -2.46 -5.11 22.06
CA SER A 542 -2.64 -5.51 20.65
C SER A 542 -1.50 -6.41 20.16
N LEU A 543 -0.25 -6.06 20.47
CA LEU A 543 0.94 -6.83 20.12
C LEU A 543 0.91 -8.23 20.74
N ASP A 544 0.71 -8.34 22.06
CA ASP A 544 0.65 -9.64 22.75
C ASP A 544 -0.47 -10.52 22.17
N ALA A 545 -1.67 -9.97 21.95
CA ALA A 545 -2.82 -10.71 21.41
C ALA A 545 -2.58 -11.23 19.98
N HIS A 546 -2.03 -10.39 19.08
CA HIS A 546 -1.74 -10.80 17.70
C HIS A 546 -0.54 -11.76 17.60
N VAL A 547 0.44 -11.63 18.49
CA VAL A 547 1.57 -12.56 18.57
C VAL A 547 1.13 -13.93 19.09
N ASP A 548 0.21 -14.01 20.05
CA ASP A 548 -0.37 -15.29 20.47
C ASP A 548 -1.21 -15.96 19.36
N ILE A 549 -1.92 -15.18 18.52
CA ILE A 549 -2.58 -15.69 17.31
C ILE A 549 -1.55 -16.28 16.32
N LEU A 550 -0.38 -15.67 16.16
CA LEU A 550 0.69 -16.23 15.31
C LEU A 550 1.31 -17.50 15.91
N ARG A 551 1.57 -17.53 17.22
CA ARG A 551 2.09 -18.71 17.96
C ARG A 551 1.11 -19.88 17.89
N ALA A 552 -0.19 -19.60 18.06
CA ALA A 552 -1.27 -20.54 17.82
C ALA A 552 -1.24 -21.05 16.38
N THR A 553 -1.27 -20.17 15.39
CA THR A 553 -1.31 -20.53 13.97
C THR A 553 -0.15 -21.45 13.56
N ILE A 554 1.08 -21.22 14.04
CA ILE A 554 2.20 -22.14 13.78
C ILE A 554 2.02 -23.50 14.47
N LYS A 555 1.59 -23.53 15.73
CA LYS A 555 1.31 -24.77 16.47
C LYS A 555 0.25 -25.62 15.77
N HIS A 556 -0.85 -24.98 15.33
CA HIS A 556 -1.95 -25.64 14.63
C HIS A 556 -1.56 -26.03 13.19
N LYS A 557 -0.71 -25.26 12.49
CA LYS A 557 -0.17 -25.59 11.15
C LYS A 557 0.55 -26.93 11.10
N ALA A 558 1.34 -27.27 12.13
CA ALA A 558 2.01 -28.57 12.20
C ALA A 558 1.01 -29.74 12.33
N ARG A 559 -0.07 -29.57 13.11
CA ARG A 559 -1.16 -30.56 13.24
C ARG A 559 -1.98 -30.66 11.95
N PHE A 560 -2.32 -29.52 11.34
CA PHE A 560 -3.03 -29.41 10.05
C PHE A 560 -2.33 -30.21 8.95
N ILE A 561 -1.02 -29.99 8.75
CA ILE A 561 -0.23 -30.75 7.76
C ILE A 561 -0.33 -32.26 8.01
N HIS A 562 -0.12 -32.70 9.26
CA HIS A 562 -0.17 -34.13 9.61
C HIS A 562 -1.55 -34.78 9.40
N LEU A 563 -2.64 -34.05 9.64
CA LEU A 563 -4.00 -34.54 9.41
C LEU A 563 -4.33 -34.62 7.90
N VAL A 564 -3.91 -33.61 7.13
CA VAL A 564 -4.10 -33.57 5.68
C VAL A 564 -3.30 -34.67 4.97
N GLU A 565 -2.05 -34.92 5.37
CA GLU A 565 -1.22 -36.02 4.86
C GLU A 565 -1.81 -37.43 5.12
N ARG A 566 -2.75 -37.54 6.08
CA ARG A 566 -3.45 -38.79 6.43
C ARG A 566 -4.84 -38.90 5.79
N SER A 567 -5.31 -37.87 5.10
CA SER A 567 -6.63 -37.85 4.47
C SER A 567 -6.58 -38.41 3.06
N GLU A 568 -7.44 -39.38 2.76
CA GLU A 568 -7.50 -40.01 1.44
C GLU A 568 -8.00 -39.03 0.35
N VAL A 569 -8.82 -38.03 0.74
CA VAL A 569 -9.50 -37.08 -0.17
C VAL A 569 -9.00 -35.63 -0.09
N LEU A 570 -8.13 -35.28 0.86
CA LEU A 570 -7.49 -33.95 0.88
C LEU A 570 -6.05 -34.02 0.37
N ARG A 571 -5.60 -32.94 -0.27
CA ARG A 571 -4.19 -32.74 -0.64
C ARG A 571 -3.73 -31.38 -0.13
N LEU A 572 -2.56 -31.34 0.50
CA LEU A 572 -1.92 -30.11 0.97
C LEU A 572 -1.48 -29.27 -0.24
N VAL A 573 -1.80 -27.98 -0.25
CA VAL A 573 -1.38 -27.04 -1.29
C VAL A 573 -0.34 -26.07 -0.71
N PRO A 574 0.88 -26.02 -1.25
CA PRO A 574 1.89 -25.08 -0.79
C PRO A 574 1.52 -23.66 -1.22
N LEU A 575 1.28 -22.79 -0.23
CA LEU A 575 0.96 -21.38 -0.41
C LEU A 575 2.05 -20.53 0.26
N PRO A 576 3.17 -20.24 -0.43
CA PRO A 576 4.26 -19.44 0.14
C PRO A 576 3.81 -18.00 0.46
N GLU A 577 2.87 -17.46 -0.33
CA GLU A 577 2.36 -16.09 -0.20
C GLU A 577 1.23 -15.93 0.83
N TRP A 578 0.94 -16.95 1.64
CA TRP A 578 -0.21 -16.95 2.54
C TRP A 578 0.16 -16.96 4.03
N ALA A 579 -0.25 -15.91 4.72
CA ALA A 579 -0.16 -15.77 6.16
C ALA A 579 -1.33 -16.53 6.84
N GLY A 580 -1.09 -17.79 7.21
CA GLY A 580 -2.10 -18.65 7.84
C GLY A 580 -1.70 -20.13 7.89
N MET A 581 -2.60 -20.98 8.38
CA MET A 581 -2.36 -22.43 8.51
C MET A 581 -1.98 -23.08 7.17
N GLY A 582 -2.65 -22.72 6.06
CA GLY A 582 -2.26 -23.19 4.73
C GLY A 582 -3.43 -23.31 3.77
N GLY A 583 -3.25 -24.14 2.73
CA GLY A 583 -4.29 -24.48 1.76
C GLY A 583 -4.50 -25.98 1.63
N VAL A 584 -5.74 -26.40 1.41
CA VAL A 584 -6.08 -27.79 1.04
C VAL A 584 -6.97 -27.81 -0.19
N ARG A 585 -6.76 -28.84 -1.01
CA ARG A 585 -7.61 -29.15 -2.16
C ARG A 585 -8.41 -30.41 -1.86
N PHE A 586 -9.71 -30.36 -2.05
CA PHE A 586 -10.55 -31.55 -2.02
C PHE A 586 -10.43 -32.26 -3.37
N VAL A 587 -9.93 -33.50 -3.36
CA VAL A 587 -9.63 -34.31 -4.54
C VAL A 587 -10.39 -35.65 -4.42
N PRO A 588 -11.35 -35.93 -5.31
CA PRO A 588 -12.09 -37.19 -5.30
C PRO A 588 -11.21 -38.44 -5.47
N GLU A 589 -11.73 -39.59 -5.06
CA GLU A 589 -11.08 -40.89 -5.27
C GLU A 589 -10.87 -41.21 -6.76
N GLY A 590 -9.72 -41.82 -7.09
CA GLY A 590 -9.35 -42.21 -8.46
C GLY A 590 -8.96 -41.06 -9.39
N TRP A 591 -9.14 -39.81 -8.96
CA TRP A 591 -8.99 -38.61 -9.78
C TRP A 591 -7.56 -38.34 -10.25
N GLU A 592 -6.56 -38.80 -9.48
CA GLU A 592 -5.13 -38.80 -9.83
C GLU A 592 -4.78 -39.64 -11.08
N SER A 593 -5.72 -40.43 -11.62
CA SER A 593 -5.54 -41.13 -12.91
C SER A 593 -5.93 -40.29 -14.13
N LEU A 594 -6.53 -39.10 -13.94
CA LEU A 594 -7.16 -38.30 -14.99
C LEU A 594 -6.46 -36.94 -15.21
N LEU A 595 -5.16 -36.97 -15.55
CA LEU A 595 -4.36 -35.75 -15.84
C LEU A 595 -4.72 -35.13 -17.21
N THR A 596 -5.97 -34.70 -17.38
CA THR A 596 -6.44 -33.93 -18.55
C THR A 596 -6.80 -32.49 -18.16
N ASP A 597 -6.69 -31.55 -19.08
CA ASP A 597 -7.01 -30.14 -18.79
C ASP A 597 -8.52 -29.90 -18.63
N GLN A 598 -9.37 -30.76 -19.21
CA GLN A 598 -10.79 -30.79 -18.90
C GLN A 598 -11.01 -31.16 -17.43
N ALA A 599 -10.38 -32.25 -16.95
CA ALA A 599 -10.47 -32.64 -15.55
C ALA A 599 -10.00 -31.50 -14.63
N LYS A 600 -8.84 -30.88 -14.89
CA LYS A 600 -8.37 -29.70 -14.10
C LYS A 600 -9.44 -28.62 -13.95
N THR A 601 -10.19 -28.35 -15.02
CA THR A 601 -11.30 -27.38 -15.02
C THR A 601 -12.45 -27.83 -14.12
N GLU A 602 -12.81 -29.11 -14.14
CA GLU A 602 -13.84 -29.72 -13.29
C GLU A 602 -13.44 -29.73 -11.80
N LEU A 603 -12.17 -29.98 -11.46
CA LEU A 603 -11.65 -29.89 -10.08
C LEU A 603 -11.60 -28.45 -9.56
N ASN A 604 -11.21 -27.50 -10.41
CA ASN A 604 -11.25 -26.09 -10.07
C ASN A 604 -12.69 -25.66 -9.78
N LYS A 605 -13.65 -26.03 -10.62
CA LYS A 605 -15.07 -25.78 -10.34
C LYS A 605 -15.51 -26.43 -9.02
N LEU A 606 -15.21 -27.71 -8.79
CA LEU A 606 -15.56 -28.41 -7.54
C LEU A 606 -15.00 -27.71 -6.29
N ASN A 607 -13.78 -27.17 -6.36
CA ASN A 607 -13.16 -26.45 -5.23
C ASN A 607 -13.66 -25.00 -5.10
N ILE A 608 -14.12 -24.35 -6.18
CA ILE A 608 -14.84 -23.06 -6.14
C ILE A 608 -16.20 -23.26 -5.44
N ASP A 609 -17.02 -24.18 -5.95
CA ASP A 609 -18.35 -24.51 -5.42
C ASP A 609 -18.26 -24.92 -3.92
N LEU A 610 -17.18 -25.61 -3.53
CA LEU A 610 -16.86 -25.94 -2.13
C LEU A 610 -16.52 -24.71 -1.28
N VAL A 611 -15.68 -23.78 -1.76
CA VAL A 611 -15.37 -22.55 -1.00
C VAL A 611 -16.61 -21.68 -0.84
N GLU A 612 -17.47 -21.58 -1.85
CA GLU A 612 -18.73 -20.83 -1.75
C GLU A 612 -19.67 -21.45 -0.70
N ALA A 613 -19.82 -22.78 -0.71
CA ALA A 613 -20.59 -23.50 0.31
C ALA A 613 -20.01 -23.32 1.73
N LEU A 614 -18.68 -23.41 1.90
CA LEU A 614 -18.01 -23.20 3.19
C LEU A 614 -18.18 -21.76 3.70
N LYS A 615 -18.05 -20.76 2.83
CA LYS A 615 -18.28 -19.34 3.16
C LYS A 615 -19.70 -19.05 3.65
N SER A 616 -20.70 -19.80 3.18
CA SER A 616 -22.07 -19.69 3.69
C SER A 616 -22.25 -20.21 5.12
N THR A 617 -21.26 -20.95 5.63
CA THR A 617 -21.22 -21.49 7.00
C THR A 617 -20.29 -20.68 7.90
N ASP A 618 -19.09 -20.34 7.44
CA ASP A 618 -18.09 -19.57 8.17
C ASP A 618 -17.23 -18.71 7.22
N ASN A 619 -17.02 -17.44 7.58
CA ASN A 619 -16.18 -16.49 6.84
C ASN A 619 -14.67 -16.78 6.97
N ALA A 620 -14.24 -17.68 7.87
CA ALA A 620 -12.84 -18.09 8.01
C ALA A 620 -12.26 -18.78 6.75
N PHE A 621 -13.12 -19.31 5.88
CA PHE A 621 -12.72 -19.98 4.65
C PHE A 621 -12.59 -18.99 3.47
N SER A 622 -11.43 -18.99 2.82
CA SER A 622 -11.16 -18.15 1.64
C SER A 622 -10.78 -18.97 0.41
N LEU A 623 -10.93 -18.38 -0.77
CA LEU A 623 -10.52 -19.00 -2.03
C LEU A 623 -9.01 -18.79 -2.22
N GLY A 624 -8.32 -19.84 -2.61
CA GLY A 624 -6.92 -19.78 -3.00
C GLY A 624 -6.63 -20.49 -4.30
N GLU A 625 -5.47 -20.18 -4.85
CA GLU A 625 -4.88 -20.82 -6.01
C GLU A 625 -3.48 -21.31 -5.62
N GLY A 626 -3.13 -22.52 -6.03
CA GLY A 626 -1.79 -23.09 -5.87
C GLY A 626 -0.86 -22.69 -7.02
N THR A 627 0.44 -22.95 -6.86
CA THR A 627 1.46 -22.71 -7.90
C THR A 627 1.28 -23.57 -9.17
N ASP A 628 0.30 -24.47 -9.16
CA ASP A 628 -0.13 -25.34 -10.26
C ASP A 628 -1.35 -24.80 -11.03
N GLY A 629 -1.85 -23.60 -10.70
CA GLY A 629 -3.04 -23.01 -11.33
C GLY A 629 -4.37 -23.69 -10.93
N LEU A 630 -4.35 -24.43 -9.81
CA LEU A 630 -5.50 -25.18 -9.32
C LEU A 630 -6.02 -24.63 -7.99
N ILE A 631 -7.35 -24.53 -7.88
CA ILE A 631 -8.03 -23.89 -6.74
C ILE A 631 -7.92 -24.73 -5.47
N CYS A 632 -7.92 -24.07 -4.31
CA CYS A 632 -7.87 -24.68 -2.98
C CYS A 632 -8.66 -23.85 -1.94
N VAL A 633 -9.10 -24.50 -0.86
CA VAL A 633 -9.60 -23.84 0.36
C VAL A 633 -8.40 -23.27 1.13
N ARG A 634 -8.40 -21.96 1.39
CA ARG A 634 -7.40 -21.28 2.25
C ARG A 634 -7.91 -21.15 3.68
N PHE A 635 -7.03 -21.50 4.63
CA PHE A 635 -7.23 -21.39 6.07
C PHE A 635 -6.34 -20.27 6.62
N GLY A 636 -6.94 -19.25 7.23
CA GLY A 636 -6.26 -18.05 7.73
C GLY A 636 -5.48 -18.26 9.04
N MET A 637 -5.44 -17.21 9.85
CA MET A 637 -4.95 -17.26 11.23
C MET A 637 -5.97 -17.92 12.15
N VAL A 638 -5.49 -18.52 13.25
CA VAL A 638 -6.33 -19.24 14.23
C VAL A 638 -5.88 -18.97 15.67
N THR A 639 -6.81 -19.13 16.61
CA THR A 639 -6.55 -19.02 18.07
C THR A 639 -6.22 -20.39 18.67
N HIS A 640 -5.76 -20.41 19.93
CA HIS A 640 -5.50 -21.66 20.66
C HIS A 640 -6.75 -22.54 20.90
N GLU A 641 -7.95 -21.98 20.77
CA GLU A 641 -9.22 -22.68 20.93
C GLU A 641 -9.71 -23.35 19.63
N THR A 642 -8.96 -23.22 18.53
CA THR A 642 -9.41 -23.68 17.21
C THR A 642 -9.20 -25.18 16.99
N GLU A 643 -10.29 -25.93 16.90
CA GLU A 643 -10.30 -27.37 16.64
C GLU A 643 -10.07 -27.70 15.16
N VAL A 644 -8.78 -27.85 14.79
CA VAL A 644 -8.32 -28.14 13.42
C VAL A 644 -8.96 -29.41 12.82
N GLU A 645 -9.33 -30.37 13.66
CA GLU A 645 -9.95 -31.63 13.24
C GLU A 645 -11.39 -31.42 12.79
N GLU A 646 -12.21 -30.67 13.55
CA GLU A 646 -13.57 -30.30 13.14
C GLU A 646 -13.57 -29.46 11.86
N LEU A 647 -12.63 -28.51 11.71
CA LEU A 647 -12.53 -27.69 10.50
C LEU A 647 -12.17 -28.53 9.25
N LEU A 648 -11.32 -29.54 9.38
CA LEU A 648 -10.97 -30.42 8.27
C LEU A 648 -12.13 -31.40 7.93
N ASP A 649 -12.81 -31.94 8.94
CA ASP A 649 -13.98 -32.79 8.74
C ASP A 649 -15.18 -32.02 8.16
N LEU A 650 -15.33 -30.73 8.47
CA LEU A 650 -16.29 -29.84 7.81
C LEU A 650 -15.96 -29.71 6.31
N VAL A 651 -14.70 -29.44 5.94
CA VAL A 651 -14.28 -29.38 4.53
C VAL A 651 -14.48 -30.71 3.80
N VAL A 652 -14.22 -31.85 4.45
CA VAL A 652 -14.49 -33.18 3.88
C VAL A 652 -16.00 -33.44 3.72
N THR A 653 -16.82 -33.01 4.67
CA THR A 653 -18.28 -33.22 4.66
C THR A 653 -18.96 -32.36 3.59
N VAL A 654 -18.61 -31.07 3.50
CA VAL A 654 -19.12 -30.17 2.45
C VAL A 654 -18.54 -30.55 1.08
N GLY A 655 -17.26 -30.97 1.01
CA GLY A 655 -16.66 -31.46 -0.24
C GLY A 655 -17.40 -32.65 -0.83
N LYS A 656 -17.79 -33.62 0.02
CA LYS A 656 -18.60 -34.78 -0.38
C LYS A 656 -20.01 -34.37 -0.83
N SER A 657 -20.70 -33.49 -0.11
CA SER A 657 -22.07 -33.08 -0.50
C SER A 657 -22.09 -32.26 -1.80
N VAL A 658 -21.11 -31.37 -2.02
CA VAL A 658 -20.94 -30.64 -3.29
C VAL A 658 -20.59 -31.60 -4.43
N GLN A 659 -19.71 -32.59 -4.20
CA GLN A 659 -19.40 -33.63 -5.19
C GLN A 659 -20.63 -34.47 -5.57
N GLU A 660 -21.44 -34.89 -4.60
CA GLU A 660 -22.68 -35.64 -4.84
C GLU A 660 -23.70 -34.79 -5.62
N ASN A 661 -23.87 -33.52 -5.23
CA ASN A 661 -24.76 -32.59 -5.93
C ASN A 661 -24.33 -32.36 -7.39
N SER A 662 -23.04 -32.17 -7.67
CA SER A 662 -22.54 -32.07 -9.06
C SER A 662 -22.85 -33.35 -9.84
N ARG A 663 -22.55 -34.53 -9.28
CA ARG A 663 -22.81 -35.82 -9.93
C ARG A 663 -24.30 -36.04 -10.24
N VAL A 664 -25.20 -35.61 -9.34
CA VAL A 664 -26.66 -35.62 -9.60
C VAL A 664 -27.01 -34.68 -10.76
N LEU A 665 -26.47 -33.46 -10.80
CA LEU A 665 -26.69 -32.53 -11.92
C LEU A 665 -26.13 -33.05 -13.25
N ASP A 666 -24.96 -33.67 -13.26
CA ASP A 666 -24.34 -34.25 -14.46
C ASP A 666 -25.17 -35.43 -15.00
N THR A 667 -25.63 -36.34 -14.13
CA THR A 667 -26.53 -37.43 -14.54
C THR A 667 -27.90 -36.93 -15.00
N MET A 668 -28.46 -35.90 -14.37
CA MET A 668 -29.68 -35.25 -14.86
C MET A 668 -29.46 -34.59 -16.23
N SER A 669 -28.32 -33.94 -16.44
CA SER A 669 -27.93 -33.32 -17.72
C SER A 669 -27.80 -34.38 -18.83
N GLU A 670 -27.20 -35.55 -18.53
CA GLU A 670 -27.12 -36.66 -19.48
C GLU A 670 -28.51 -37.24 -19.81
N ILE A 671 -29.39 -37.41 -18.81
CA ILE A 671 -30.79 -37.84 -18.99
C ILE A 671 -31.58 -36.82 -19.82
N VAL A 672 -31.39 -35.52 -19.60
CA VAL A 672 -32.00 -34.45 -20.42
C VAL A 672 -31.49 -34.51 -21.85
N LYS A 673 -30.17 -34.59 -22.06
CA LYS A 673 -29.57 -34.66 -23.40
C LYS A 673 -30.07 -35.87 -24.18
N LYS A 674 -29.94 -37.07 -23.62
CA LYS A 674 -30.44 -38.32 -24.24
C LYS A 674 -31.97 -38.30 -24.39
N GLY A 675 -32.69 -37.62 -23.49
CA GLY A 675 -34.13 -37.40 -23.60
C GLY A 675 -34.51 -36.52 -24.79
N ILE A 676 -33.75 -35.45 -25.07
CA ILE A 676 -33.91 -34.60 -26.25
C ILE A 676 -33.55 -35.38 -27.52
N GLU A 677 -32.48 -36.18 -27.50
CA GLU A 677 -32.09 -37.07 -28.61
C GLU A 677 -33.19 -38.11 -28.90
N ALA A 678 -33.77 -38.75 -27.88
CA ALA A 678 -34.89 -39.68 -28.03
C ALA A 678 -36.18 -38.99 -28.51
N VAL A 679 -36.51 -37.80 -27.98
CA VAL A 679 -37.63 -36.97 -28.44
C VAL A 679 -37.49 -36.62 -29.92
N THR A 680 -36.30 -36.20 -30.37
CA THR A 680 -36.06 -35.81 -31.76
C THR A 680 -36.03 -37.02 -32.70
N ALA A 681 -35.39 -38.12 -32.32
CA ALA A 681 -35.39 -39.36 -33.11
C ALA A 681 -36.80 -39.94 -33.29
N ASP A 682 -37.60 -40.02 -32.22
CA ASP A 682 -38.98 -40.51 -32.32
C ASP A 682 -39.89 -39.56 -33.11
N LEU A 683 -39.69 -38.23 -33.02
CA LEU A 683 -40.43 -37.25 -33.84
C LEU A 683 -40.08 -37.36 -35.32
N GLN A 684 -38.81 -37.63 -35.66
CA GLN A 684 -38.40 -37.96 -37.02
C GLN A 684 -39.08 -39.25 -37.48
N ARG A 685 -39.01 -40.33 -36.68
CA ARG A 685 -39.64 -41.63 -36.97
C ARG A 685 -41.15 -41.52 -37.19
N GLU A 686 -41.85 -40.72 -36.39
CA GLU A 686 -43.28 -40.45 -36.57
C GLU A 686 -43.57 -39.56 -37.79
N SER A 687 -42.66 -38.63 -38.17
CA SER A 687 -42.80 -37.89 -39.42
C SER A 687 -42.64 -38.78 -40.66
N GLU A 688 -41.73 -39.75 -40.61
CA GLU A 688 -41.55 -40.79 -41.64
C GLU A 688 -42.77 -41.72 -41.71
N GLU A 689 -43.29 -42.17 -40.57
CA GLU A 689 -44.52 -42.97 -40.53
C GLU A 689 -45.74 -42.19 -41.06
N LYS A 690 -45.86 -40.88 -40.80
CA LYS A 690 -46.89 -40.04 -41.42
C LYS A 690 -46.72 -39.94 -42.93
N LEU A 691 -45.52 -39.68 -43.43
CA LEU A 691 -45.23 -39.66 -44.87
C LEU A 691 -45.55 -41.01 -45.55
N TRP A 692 -45.30 -42.13 -44.85
CA TRP A 692 -45.61 -43.47 -45.32
C TRP A 692 -47.13 -43.76 -45.31
N GLN A 693 -47.85 -43.35 -44.26
CA GLN A 693 -49.31 -43.53 -44.12
C GLN A 693 -50.12 -42.62 -45.05
N GLU A 694 -49.69 -41.38 -45.26
CA GLU A 694 -50.30 -40.46 -46.23
C GLU A 694 -50.03 -40.92 -47.68
N GLY A 695 -48.87 -41.53 -47.89
CA GLY A 695 -48.43 -42.09 -49.17
C GLY A 695 -47.86 -41.02 -50.11
N ILE A 696 -46.76 -41.36 -50.79
CA ILE A 696 -45.99 -40.47 -51.68
C ILE A 696 -46.88 -39.72 -52.69
N LEU A 697 -47.96 -40.36 -53.16
CA LEU A 697 -48.92 -39.78 -54.11
C LEU A 697 -49.62 -38.51 -53.61
N ARG A 698 -49.81 -38.31 -52.30
CA ARG A 698 -50.41 -37.08 -51.74
C ARG A 698 -49.50 -35.85 -51.83
N HIS A 699 -48.19 -36.06 -51.91
CA HIS A 699 -47.17 -34.99 -51.91
C HIS A 699 -46.68 -34.63 -53.32
N VAL A 700 -47.10 -35.36 -54.36
CA VAL A 700 -46.86 -35.00 -55.77
C VAL A 700 -47.72 -33.78 -56.16
N PRO A 701 -47.16 -32.64 -56.62
CA PRO A 701 -47.88 -31.36 -56.73
C PRO A 701 -49.18 -31.32 -57.56
N VAL A 702 -49.37 -32.28 -58.48
CA VAL A 702 -50.56 -32.39 -59.34
C VAL A 702 -51.47 -33.53 -58.88
N VAL A 703 -50.92 -34.76 -58.78
CA VAL A 703 -51.68 -35.96 -58.41
C VAL A 703 -52.24 -35.85 -56.99
N GLY A 704 -51.45 -35.34 -56.05
CA GLY A 704 -51.83 -35.20 -54.65
C GLY A 704 -53.00 -34.25 -54.42
N ARG A 705 -53.15 -33.21 -55.25
CA ARG A 705 -54.31 -32.29 -55.17
C ARG A 705 -55.62 -32.98 -55.53
N VAL A 706 -55.60 -33.87 -56.53
CA VAL A 706 -56.77 -34.68 -56.91
C VAL A 706 -57.06 -35.74 -55.85
N PHE A 707 -56.02 -36.40 -55.33
CA PHE A 707 -56.17 -37.42 -54.31
C PHE A 707 -56.68 -36.86 -52.97
N ASN A 708 -56.21 -35.68 -52.56
CA ASN A 708 -56.69 -34.96 -51.36
C ASN A 708 -58.13 -34.41 -51.52
N TRP A 709 -58.62 -34.20 -52.75
CA TRP A 709 -60.02 -33.84 -53.00
C TRP A 709 -60.94 -35.07 -52.92
N TRP A 710 -60.54 -36.20 -53.49
CA TRP A 710 -61.32 -37.44 -53.47
C TRP A 710 -61.28 -38.15 -52.10
N SER A 711 -60.17 -38.05 -51.39
CA SER A 711 -59.97 -38.55 -50.02
C SER A 711 -59.39 -37.43 -49.15
N PRO A 712 -60.23 -36.60 -48.50
CA PRO A 712 -59.75 -35.61 -47.54
C PRO A 712 -58.93 -36.26 -46.41
N PRO A 713 -57.80 -35.67 -45.99
CA PRO A 713 -57.04 -36.17 -44.84
C PRO A 713 -57.91 -36.14 -43.58
N ALA A 714 -57.75 -37.14 -42.70
CA ALA A 714 -58.51 -37.26 -41.47
C ALA A 714 -58.28 -36.02 -40.58
N LYS A 715 -59.37 -35.34 -40.21
CA LYS A 715 -59.31 -34.02 -39.57
C LYS A 715 -59.04 -34.09 -38.06
N GLU A 716 -57.99 -34.81 -37.65
CA GLU A 716 -57.33 -34.66 -36.36
C GLU A 716 -55.99 -35.40 -36.33
N SER A 717 -54.88 -34.67 -36.51
CA SER A 717 -53.65 -34.98 -35.77
C SER A 717 -52.97 -33.66 -35.43
N GLY A 718 -53.13 -33.20 -34.18
CA GLY A 718 -52.35 -32.10 -33.64
C GLY A 718 -50.86 -32.48 -33.62
N ILE A 719 -49.99 -31.47 -33.51
CA ILE A 719 -48.57 -31.72 -33.25
C ILE A 719 -48.47 -32.40 -31.88
N LYS A 720 -48.00 -33.64 -31.85
CA LYS A 720 -47.89 -34.41 -30.62
C LYS A 720 -46.70 -33.89 -29.81
N GLY A 721 -46.99 -33.25 -28.68
CA GLY A 721 -45.98 -32.89 -27.71
C GLY A 721 -45.42 -34.13 -27.00
N ARG A 722 -44.22 -33.97 -26.46
CA ARG A 722 -43.53 -34.96 -25.64
C ARG A 722 -43.02 -34.30 -24.36
N SER A 723 -43.12 -35.01 -23.25
CA SER A 723 -42.64 -34.59 -21.93
C SER A 723 -41.63 -35.60 -21.41
N LEU A 724 -40.45 -35.13 -21.00
CA LEU A 724 -39.45 -35.96 -20.35
C LEU A 724 -39.73 -36.00 -18.84
N ASN A 725 -39.97 -37.19 -18.29
CA ASN A 725 -40.05 -37.37 -16.84
C ASN A 725 -38.64 -37.58 -16.27
N LEU A 726 -38.07 -36.52 -15.69
CA LEU A 726 -36.73 -36.51 -15.10
C LEU A 726 -36.53 -37.56 -14.01
N THR A 727 -37.57 -37.90 -13.25
CA THR A 727 -37.47 -38.89 -12.15
C THR A 727 -37.46 -40.34 -12.62
N GLN A 728 -37.87 -40.60 -13.87
CA GLN A 728 -37.97 -41.95 -14.43
C GLN A 728 -37.05 -42.19 -15.64
N GLY A 729 -36.47 -41.13 -16.23
CA GLY A 729 -35.68 -41.26 -17.47
C GLY A 729 -36.51 -41.73 -18.65
N VAL A 730 -37.77 -41.27 -18.74
CA VAL A 730 -38.76 -41.73 -19.74
C VAL A 730 -39.32 -40.55 -20.52
N VAL A 731 -39.38 -40.70 -21.84
CA VAL A 731 -40.11 -39.79 -22.72
C VAL A 731 -41.56 -40.25 -22.84
N GLU A 732 -42.49 -39.35 -22.51
CA GLU A 732 -43.93 -39.57 -22.49
C GLU A 732 -44.66 -38.72 -23.53
N SER A 733 -45.77 -39.23 -24.08
CA SER A 733 -46.63 -38.46 -24.99
C SER A 733 -47.57 -37.53 -24.22
N THR A 734 -47.60 -36.24 -24.57
CA THR A 734 -48.50 -35.26 -23.93
C THR A 734 -49.95 -35.37 -24.43
N GLU A 735 -50.28 -36.31 -25.34
CA GLU A 735 -51.64 -36.53 -25.82
C GLU A 735 -52.65 -36.73 -24.68
N ASN A 736 -52.29 -37.48 -23.64
CA ASN A 736 -53.17 -37.73 -22.49
C ASN A 736 -53.40 -36.45 -21.66
N ILE A 737 -52.37 -35.62 -21.49
CA ILE A 737 -52.47 -34.34 -20.77
C ILE A 737 -53.40 -33.39 -21.54
N TYR A 738 -53.24 -33.30 -22.86
CA TYR A 738 -54.11 -32.48 -23.71
C TYR A 738 -55.56 -32.97 -23.70
N LYS A 739 -55.80 -34.28 -23.85
CA LYS A 739 -57.14 -34.88 -23.80
C LYS A 739 -57.81 -34.67 -22.43
N TYR A 740 -57.06 -34.77 -21.34
CA TYR A 740 -57.54 -34.52 -19.98
C TYR A 740 -57.95 -33.06 -19.78
N HIS A 741 -57.12 -32.09 -20.18
CA HIS A 741 -57.47 -30.66 -20.09
C HIS A 741 -58.62 -30.25 -21.03
N MET A 742 -58.71 -30.83 -22.23
CA MET A 742 -59.85 -30.65 -23.13
C MET A 742 -61.15 -31.23 -22.55
N GLN A 743 -61.08 -32.34 -21.82
CA GLN A 743 -62.24 -32.89 -21.10
C GLN A 743 -62.67 -32.01 -19.92
N MET A 744 -61.73 -31.37 -19.21
CA MET A 744 -62.04 -30.41 -18.14
C MET A 744 -62.60 -29.05 -18.62
N THR A 745 -62.45 -28.71 -19.90
CA THR A 745 -63.06 -27.48 -20.48
C THR A 745 -64.49 -27.70 -21.02
N GLY A 746 -65.03 -28.92 -20.93
CA GLY A 746 -66.45 -29.19 -21.09
C GLY A 746 -67.28 -28.70 -19.90
N ALA A 747 -68.51 -28.22 -20.14
CA ALA A 747 -69.32 -27.54 -19.14
C ALA A 747 -69.93 -28.48 -18.06
N THR A 748 -69.11 -28.94 -17.09
CA THR A 748 -69.58 -29.53 -15.82
C THR A 748 -68.53 -29.47 -14.69
N ALA A 749 -67.78 -28.37 -14.60
CA ALA A 749 -66.59 -28.24 -13.76
C ALA A 749 -66.86 -27.98 -12.24
N HIS A 750 -67.73 -28.77 -11.59
CA HIS A 750 -67.83 -28.84 -10.12
C HIS A 750 -68.25 -30.23 -9.64
N GLN A 751 -67.79 -30.59 -8.43
CA GLN A 751 -67.93 -31.90 -7.74
C GLN A 751 -67.09 -33.05 -8.33
N LEU A 752 -65.86 -33.22 -7.82
CA LEU A 752 -65.17 -34.49 -7.48
C LEU A 752 -63.85 -34.13 -6.75
N PRO A 753 -63.28 -35.01 -5.90
CA PRO A 753 -62.18 -34.65 -5.00
C PRO A 753 -60.80 -34.66 -5.67
N ALA A 754 -59.94 -33.74 -5.23
CA ALA A 754 -58.60 -33.53 -5.76
C ALA A 754 -57.58 -34.56 -5.23
N ASN A 755 -57.61 -35.80 -5.73
CA ASN A 755 -56.50 -36.75 -5.54
C ASN A 755 -56.40 -37.84 -6.63
N ARG A 756 -56.18 -37.41 -7.89
CA ARG A 756 -55.74 -38.27 -8.99
C ARG A 756 -54.74 -37.54 -9.89
N SER A 757 -53.59 -38.15 -10.11
CA SER A 757 -52.68 -37.81 -11.22
C SER A 757 -53.33 -38.08 -12.58
N PRO A 758 -52.87 -37.44 -13.66
CA PRO A 758 -53.30 -37.78 -15.02
C PRO A 758 -52.94 -39.25 -15.36
N PRO A 759 -53.70 -39.92 -16.23
CA PRO A 759 -53.47 -41.32 -16.56
C PRO A 759 -52.15 -41.50 -17.32
N THR A 760 -51.30 -42.40 -16.82
CA THR A 760 -50.00 -42.75 -17.43
C THR A 760 -50.18 -43.10 -18.92
N PRO A 761 -49.38 -42.51 -19.82
CA PRO A 761 -49.52 -42.75 -21.25
C PRO A 761 -49.08 -44.16 -21.63
N MET A 762 -49.82 -44.79 -22.55
CA MET A 762 -49.55 -46.15 -23.04
C MET A 762 -48.27 -46.29 -23.88
N VAL A 763 -47.57 -45.19 -24.15
CA VAL A 763 -46.29 -45.16 -24.87
C VAL A 763 -45.30 -44.39 -24.01
N GLN A 764 -44.32 -45.13 -23.50
CA GLN A 764 -43.19 -44.66 -22.71
C GLN A 764 -41.91 -45.12 -23.43
N THR A 765 -41.11 -44.20 -23.95
CA THR A 765 -39.81 -44.52 -24.55
C THR A 765 -38.73 -44.37 -23.47
N PRO A 766 -38.09 -45.46 -22.99
CA PRO A 766 -37.05 -45.38 -21.97
C PRO A 766 -35.75 -44.83 -22.55
N VAL A 767 -35.11 -43.90 -21.83
CA VAL A 767 -33.90 -43.20 -22.28
C VAL A 767 -32.65 -44.02 -21.93
N GLY A 768 -32.56 -45.21 -22.53
CA GLY A 768 -31.42 -46.13 -22.39
C GLY A 768 -31.69 -47.37 -21.52
N ALA A 769 -30.63 -48.15 -21.29
CA ALA A 769 -30.66 -49.36 -20.47
C ALA A 769 -30.72 -49.03 -18.97
N PRO A 770 -31.30 -49.90 -18.11
CA PRO A 770 -31.64 -49.55 -16.74
C PRO A 770 -30.41 -49.45 -15.82
N ALA A 771 -30.02 -48.22 -15.51
CA ALA A 771 -29.36 -47.91 -14.24
C ALA A 771 -30.40 -47.88 -13.11
N SER A 772 -29.98 -48.15 -11.87
CA SER A 772 -30.84 -48.00 -10.68
C SER A 772 -31.27 -46.55 -10.50
N PRO A 773 -32.54 -46.27 -10.13
CA PRO A 773 -33.02 -44.90 -9.97
C PRO A 773 -32.30 -44.15 -8.84
N PRO A 774 -32.04 -42.84 -8.98
CA PRO A 774 -31.49 -42.04 -7.90
C PRO A 774 -32.48 -41.93 -6.75
N VAL A 775 -31.99 -42.15 -5.52
CA VAL A 775 -32.78 -41.98 -4.29
C VAL A 775 -32.62 -40.54 -3.81
N PHE A 776 -33.71 -39.78 -3.83
CA PHE A 776 -33.75 -38.45 -3.21
C PHE A 776 -33.88 -38.62 -1.68
N PRO A 777 -33.16 -37.82 -0.86
CA PRO A 777 -33.36 -37.82 0.58
C PRO A 777 -34.74 -37.27 0.92
N THR A 778 -35.61 -38.09 1.50
CA THR A 778 -36.89 -37.65 2.08
C THR A 778 -36.64 -36.82 3.32
N VAL A 779 -37.04 -35.54 3.28
CA VAL A 779 -37.16 -34.71 4.49
C VAL A 779 -38.32 -35.25 5.33
N GLU A 780 -37.99 -35.93 6.44
CA GLU A 780 -39.00 -36.31 7.42
C GLU A 780 -39.49 -35.08 8.21
N PRO A 781 -40.81 -34.94 8.46
CA PRO A 781 -41.32 -33.85 9.28
C PRO A 781 -41.01 -34.08 10.76
N VAL A 782 -40.36 -33.10 11.39
CA VAL A 782 -40.03 -33.11 12.83
C VAL A 782 -41.29 -33.35 13.68
N PRO A 783 -41.32 -34.34 14.60
CA PRO A 783 -42.45 -34.55 15.48
C PRO A 783 -42.58 -33.43 16.51
N GLY A 784 -43.56 -32.53 16.33
CA GLY A 784 -43.88 -31.48 17.30
C GLY A 784 -44.41 -32.08 18.61
N ASN A 785 -43.54 -32.17 19.62
CA ASN A 785 -43.85 -32.83 20.89
C ASN A 785 -44.64 -31.88 21.82
N GLY A 786 -45.93 -32.17 22.05
CA GLY A 786 -46.85 -31.23 22.72
C GLY A 786 -47.58 -31.81 23.93
N ASN A 787 -47.16 -31.42 25.15
CA ASN A 787 -48.00 -31.22 26.35
C ASN A 787 -47.14 -30.69 27.50
N GLY A 788 -47.60 -29.68 28.28
CA GLY A 788 -46.76 -29.11 29.35
C GLY A 788 -47.27 -27.98 30.26
N SER A 789 -48.47 -27.41 30.03
CA SER A 789 -49.24 -26.54 30.97
C SER A 789 -48.53 -25.36 31.69
N GLY A 790 -48.94 -24.10 31.41
CA GLY A 790 -48.56 -22.94 32.21
C GLY A 790 -49.31 -21.64 31.87
N THR A 791 -50.14 -21.17 32.81
CA THR A 791 -50.86 -19.88 32.91
C THR A 791 -50.01 -18.61 32.62
N SER A 792 -50.54 -17.42 32.25
CA SER A 792 -51.89 -16.81 32.43
C SER A 792 -52.17 -15.59 31.51
N GLU A 793 -53.46 -15.37 31.18
CA GLU A 793 -54.21 -14.08 31.00
C GLU A 793 -53.69 -12.95 30.06
N GLY A 794 -54.59 -12.28 29.30
CA GLY A 794 -54.21 -11.04 28.56
C GLY A 794 -55.07 -10.42 27.44
N THR A 795 -56.33 -10.80 27.17
CA THR A 795 -57.21 -10.07 26.20
C THR A 795 -57.67 -8.72 26.77
N PRO A 796 -57.84 -7.62 25.97
CA PRO A 796 -58.88 -7.49 24.89
C PRO A 796 -58.50 -6.54 23.70
N VAL A 797 -59.25 -6.15 22.63
CA VAL A 797 -60.45 -6.65 21.86
C VAL A 797 -60.66 -5.84 20.53
N GLN A 798 -61.15 -6.49 19.46
CA GLN A 798 -61.94 -6.00 18.27
C GLN A 798 -61.35 -5.33 16.99
N SER A 799 -62.05 -5.63 15.87
CA SER A 799 -62.19 -4.95 14.55
C SER A 799 -61.00 -4.92 13.56
N GLY A 800 -61.21 -5.04 12.22
CA GLY A 800 -62.42 -5.41 11.47
C GLY A 800 -62.28 -5.48 9.92
N GLU A 801 -63.02 -6.43 9.31
CA GLU A 801 -63.56 -6.54 7.92
C GLU A 801 -62.80 -6.08 6.63
N ALA A 802 -62.36 -7.09 5.86
CA ALA A 802 -62.78 -7.43 4.47
C ALA A 802 -62.54 -6.54 3.20
N SER A 803 -62.00 -7.22 2.15
CA SER A 803 -62.16 -6.98 0.68
C SER A 803 -61.48 -5.74 0.02
N GLY A 804 -61.06 -5.75 -1.26
CA GLY A 804 -61.02 -6.82 -2.28
C GLY A 804 -60.48 -6.38 -3.67
N SER A 805 -60.55 -7.27 -4.67
CA SER A 805 -60.41 -7.07 -6.14
C SER A 805 -59.07 -6.59 -6.79
N MET A 806 -58.33 -7.59 -7.32
CA MET A 806 -57.76 -7.75 -8.69
C MET A 806 -58.52 -7.06 -9.87
N PRO A 807 -58.01 -6.97 -11.15
CA PRO A 807 -57.03 -7.87 -11.82
C PRO A 807 -56.04 -7.31 -12.90
N ALA A 808 -55.21 -8.23 -13.45
CA ALA A 808 -54.77 -8.40 -14.86
C ALA A 808 -53.48 -7.73 -15.45
N ALA A 809 -52.83 -8.50 -16.35
CA ALA A 809 -51.66 -8.16 -17.20
C ALA A 809 -52.12 -7.94 -18.69
N PRO A 810 -51.49 -8.35 -19.85
CA PRO A 810 -50.35 -9.30 -20.11
C PRO A 810 -49.46 -9.06 -21.40
N VAL A 811 -48.55 -10.02 -21.73
CA VAL A 811 -47.87 -10.31 -23.06
C VAL A 811 -46.81 -9.29 -23.59
N ALA A 812 -45.93 -9.62 -24.58
CA ALA A 812 -44.71 -10.47 -24.59
C ALA A 812 -44.10 -10.63 -26.03
N THR A 813 -42.84 -11.12 -26.16
CA THR A 813 -42.16 -11.67 -27.39
C THR A 813 -41.63 -10.67 -28.48
N PRO A 814 -40.78 -11.07 -29.47
CA PRO A 814 -39.47 -11.77 -29.35
C PRO A 814 -38.35 -11.38 -30.39
N SER A 815 -37.17 -12.03 -30.28
CA SER A 815 -36.27 -12.50 -31.38
C SER A 815 -35.34 -11.54 -32.17
N ALA A 816 -34.03 -11.87 -32.26
CA ALA A 816 -33.28 -12.18 -33.52
C ALA A 816 -31.73 -12.25 -33.33
N ALA A 817 -31.02 -12.94 -34.25
CA ALA A 817 -29.55 -12.94 -34.41
C ALA A 817 -29.17 -13.01 -35.91
N PRO A 818 -27.93 -12.67 -36.32
CA PRO A 818 -27.16 -13.62 -37.14
C PRO A 818 -25.60 -13.59 -37.00
N THR A 819 -24.95 -14.45 -37.79
CA THR A 819 -23.50 -14.80 -37.94
C THR A 819 -22.68 -13.79 -38.81
N GLN A 820 -21.38 -13.91 -39.20
CA GLN A 820 -20.52 -15.09 -39.48
C GLN A 820 -18.99 -14.80 -39.75
N ASN A 821 -18.10 -15.69 -39.28
CA ASN A 821 -16.77 -16.23 -39.77
C ASN A 821 -15.55 -15.44 -40.35
N HIS A 822 -14.36 -16.10 -40.19
CA HIS A 822 -13.13 -16.21 -41.05
C HIS A 822 -12.01 -15.14 -40.99
N VAL A 823 -10.69 -15.45 -41.15
CA VAL A 823 -9.88 -16.70 -40.89
C VAL A 823 -8.34 -16.42 -40.94
N ASP A 824 -7.55 -17.30 -40.32
CA ASP A 824 -6.09 -17.60 -40.40
C ASP A 824 -5.04 -16.63 -41.00
N HIS A 825 -3.88 -16.55 -40.31
CA HIS A 825 -2.61 -17.02 -40.90
C HIS A 825 -1.53 -17.33 -39.83
N ALA A 826 -0.77 -18.42 -40.01
CA ALA A 826 0.32 -18.83 -39.12
C ALA A 826 1.68 -18.98 -39.85
N ARG A 827 2.79 -18.83 -39.12
CA ARG A 827 4.14 -19.29 -39.52
C ARG A 827 5.03 -19.59 -38.30
N THR A 828 6.12 -20.32 -38.52
CA THR A 828 6.82 -21.15 -37.52
C THR A 828 8.35 -21.00 -37.56
N VAL A 829 9.07 -21.76 -36.72
CA VAL A 829 10.56 -22.01 -36.68
C VAL A 829 11.38 -21.01 -35.85
N SER A 830 12.32 -21.37 -34.95
CA SER A 830 12.59 -22.64 -34.20
C SER A 830 13.57 -22.45 -33.01
N GLN A 831 13.45 -23.32 -32.00
CA GLN A 831 14.46 -23.83 -31.02
C GLN A 831 15.88 -23.21 -30.93
N SER A 832 16.35 -22.87 -29.71
CA SER A 832 17.34 -23.70 -28.96
C SER A 832 17.88 -23.10 -27.62
N SER A 833 18.10 -23.99 -26.64
CA SER A 833 19.04 -23.98 -25.48
C SER A 833 19.40 -22.69 -24.69
N ALA A 834 18.78 -22.58 -23.51
CA ALA A 834 19.38 -22.44 -22.16
C ALA A 834 20.71 -21.70 -21.91
N ALA A 835 20.64 -20.66 -21.05
CA ALA A 835 21.62 -20.36 -19.99
C ALA A 835 20.91 -19.61 -18.82
N SER A 836 21.32 -19.82 -17.57
CA SER A 836 20.64 -19.28 -16.38
C SER A 836 21.37 -18.09 -15.75
N SER A 837 20.66 -16.99 -15.49
CA SER A 837 21.13 -15.87 -14.65
C SER A 837 19.93 -15.08 -14.09
N SER A 838 19.53 -15.34 -12.86
CA SER A 838 18.46 -14.61 -12.17
C SER A 838 18.93 -13.24 -11.70
N VAL A 839 18.25 -12.18 -12.15
CA VAL A 839 18.43 -10.80 -11.69
C VAL A 839 17.20 -10.41 -10.86
N PRO A 840 17.33 -9.78 -9.68
CA PRO A 840 16.18 -9.26 -8.93
C PRO A 840 15.45 -8.18 -9.71
N GLU A 841 14.12 -8.21 -9.66
CA GLU A 841 13.25 -7.34 -10.46
C GLU A 841 13.12 -5.95 -9.80
N LEU A 842 13.32 -4.88 -10.59
CA LEU A 842 13.22 -3.50 -10.10
C LEU A 842 11.80 -2.97 -10.23
N VAL A 843 11.25 -2.44 -9.13
CA VAL A 843 9.99 -1.68 -9.14
C VAL A 843 10.12 -0.50 -10.12
N ALA A 844 9.17 -0.39 -11.05
CA ALA A 844 9.26 0.54 -12.17
C ALA A 844 8.88 1.98 -11.77
N ALA A 845 9.86 2.88 -11.76
CA ALA A 845 9.61 4.32 -11.67
C ALA A 845 9.26 4.89 -13.06
N SER A 846 7.99 5.27 -13.24
CA SER A 846 7.45 5.79 -14.50
C SER A 846 8.20 7.01 -15.03
N SER A 847 8.88 6.86 -16.16
CA SER A 847 9.46 7.99 -16.91
C SER A 847 9.31 7.75 -18.41
N ALA A 848 8.47 8.56 -19.06
CA ALA A 848 8.13 8.44 -20.47
C ALA A 848 8.61 9.67 -21.25
N ILE A 849 9.63 9.49 -22.09
CA ILE A 849 10.08 10.49 -23.07
C ILE A 849 10.43 9.78 -24.38
N ASN A 850 9.75 10.20 -25.46
CA ASN A 850 10.07 9.98 -26.88
C ASN A 850 9.97 8.52 -27.40
N ASN A 851 9.60 8.27 -28.66
CA ASN A 851 9.65 9.11 -29.87
C ASN A 851 8.46 8.84 -30.82
N ASN A 852 8.11 9.84 -31.64
CA ASN A 852 7.93 9.68 -33.08
C ASN A 852 8.30 10.98 -33.79
#